data_AF-A0A0C9QKC3-F1
#
_entry.id   AF-A0A0C9QKC3-F1
#
_cell.length_a   1.000
_cell.length_b   1.000
_cell.length_c   1.000
_cell.angle_alpha   90.00
_cell.angle_beta   90.00
_cell.angle_gamma   90.00
#
_symmetry.space_group_name_H-M   'P 1'
#
loop_
_entity.id
_entity.type
_entity.pdbx_description
1 polymer ?
#
loop_
_entity_poly.entity_id
_entity_poly.type
_entity_poly.pdbx_seq_one_letter_code
_entity_poly.pdbx_strand_id
1 'polypeptide(L)'
;MAMLLEALTYDLGQSDRMKLDNEPEVSRLMLNIGHLFSSQLGVSMIAESLSQIALLRFSICRDLLILQRIVLSRPEAFDSRMLHSIKSSLAPRTVVLTQAYYVVMWISESTATATSPQALWETSVQRLGVLKLMDIRGNTNKQLRSMSLLELFVQSGGAKQAHTLMANALSLSLTSVVPWHFGLLSQLTIVAQLIWPISGNFVFPEWLLSSCQFLLVQEYVRLLSTWCEWNSASRRFILAVSLLEMGEPLKACDHILRASSGILTDNFLASTLLDSPMSSESQALVCYYLKSIELFSQHNAADCIIELAEAAITVSDKNDPNLPTLHSIIFTQHLNLEHHTEAYHCLNSNPDAERRSDCLRQLVVTLFERKKLVDLVSFPYVDMYEDLERIVMGRARSVDLMENNYYNFLYSFHINKGNMRKAASVMYEQAMRLSQESHSVDIISKQAQCLLACINAINLVSEKYRWIVRPAVEQNYPDEVNPKKKRSVDGKEVLHYKVKKLVEVLEIKDIKKEYWLIDARLKLSKMSSEIHTVAQSEPSELIAVLANVGLYTTALHLCEEFKISKCSVLETLSSQSLRLSETENNDAWDWLIQNNVYDIVGCSGNAADVSWRLLERLTLDNEKEESSELHKAVGKKLLHLGAFLPQWLMRSYKMRNPAELLRIILSSGRLLEACDLAVDYVNAILGDGIEYFGLKQPIVATGVPVWLPFNTIELLLMELKEAMKEDNTYVESYGRLKKALDLYVETVVRVSEDMVRFKVSKLAIEHKTP
;
A
#
# COMPACT_ATOMS: atom_id res chain seq x y z
N MET A 1 -50.36 -7.24 62.08
CA MET A 1 -49.67 -7.71 60.85
C MET A 1 -49.06 -6.54 60.08
N ALA A 2 -49.83 -5.51 59.69
CA ALA A 2 -49.29 -4.36 58.96
C ALA A 2 -48.12 -3.64 59.66
N MET A 3 -48.27 -3.24 60.93
CA MET A 3 -47.17 -2.58 61.68
C MET A 3 -45.92 -3.45 61.83
N LEU A 4 -46.10 -4.77 61.93
CA LEU A 4 -44.97 -5.71 61.99
C LEU A 4 -44.21 -5.73 60.65
N LEU A 5 -44.94 -5.74 59.53
CA LEU A 5 -44.33 -5.70 58.19
C LEU A 5 -43.63 -4.36 57.91
N GLU A 6 -44.09 -3.26 58.51
CA GLU A 6 -43.41 -1.96 58.45
C GLU A 6 -42.13 -1.93 59.30
N ALA A 7 -42.14 -2.53 60.48
CA ALA A 7 -40.94 -2.67 61.31
C ALA A 7 -39.88 -3.60 60.69
N LEU A 8 -40.31 -4.53 59.84
CA LEU A 8 -39.44 -5.47 59.11
C LEU A 8 -38.94 -4.90 57.78
N THR A 9 -39.43 -3.77 57.30
CA THR A 9 -38.87 -3.13 56.10
C THR A 9 -37.70 -2.23 56.47
N TYR A 10 -36.56 -2.39 55.79
CA TYR A 10 -35.44 -1.45 55.90
C TYR A 10 -35.67 -0.16 55.10
N ASP A 11 -36.65 -0.16 54.20
CA ASP A 11 -37.08 0.99 53.40
C ASP A 11 -38.15 1.81 54.13
N LEU A 12 -37.74 2.91 54.76
CA LEU A 12 -38.63 4.01 55.12
C LEU A 12 -38.44 5.15 54.10
N GLY A 13 -38.85 4.91 52.85
CA GLY A 13 -39.16 5.95 51.86
C GLY A 13 -38.14 7.07 51.66
N GLN A 14 -36.84 6.77 51.50
CA GLN A 14 -35.83 7.78 51.22
C GLN A 14 -34.89 7.36 50.09
N SER A 15 -35.40 7.43 48.85
CA SER A 15 -34.55 7.42 47.65
C SER A 15 -33.59 8.63 47.62
N ASP A 16 -33.98 9.76 48.20
CA ASP A 16 -33.17 11.00 48.16
C ASP A 16 -32.06 11.10 49.21
N ARG A 17 -32.12 10.34 50.33
CA ARG A 17 -31.10 10.44 51.40
C ARG A 17 -29.90 9.50 51.25
N MET A 18 -29.91 8.64 50.25
CA MET A 18 -28.81 7.72 49.96
C MET A 18 -27.96 8.13 48.75
N LYS A 19 -28.08 9.39 48.30
CA LYS A 19 -27.21 9.96 47.27
C LYS A 19 -25.80 10.13 47.85
N LEU A 20 -24.84 9.48 47.20
CA LEU A 20 -23.40 9.59 47.47
C LEU A 20 -22.86 10.85 46.79
N ASP A 21 -23.31 12.04 47.20
CA ASP A 21 -22.71 13.28 46.72
C ASP A 21 -21.40 13.52 47.50
N ASN A 22 -20.28 13.49 46.78
CA ASN A 22 -18.94 13.72 47.33
C ASN A 22 -18.72 15.21 47.57
N GLU A 23 -19.29 15.76 48.64
CA GLU A 23 -18.95 17.11 49.09
C GLU A 23 -17.58 17.13 49.80
N PRO A 24 -16.74 18.16 49.59
CA PRO A 24 -15.39 18.25 50.15
C PRO A 24 -15.38 18.27 51.70
N GLU A 25 -16.48 18.64 52.35
CA GLU A 25 -16.63 18.66 53.81
C GLU A 25 -16.66 17.25 54.45
N VAL A 26 -17.15 16.25 53.70
CA VAL A 26 -17.23 14.83 54.13
C VAL A 26 -15.83 14.25 54.35
N SER A 27 -14.83 14.70 53.58
CA SER A 27 -13.45 14.21 53.60
C SER A 27 -12.74 14.36 54.95
N ARG A 28 -13.06 15.40 55.74
CA ARG A 28 -12.45 15.63 57.07
C ARG A 28 -13.15 14.83 58.17
N LEU A 29 -14.47 14.66 58.09
CA LEU A 29 -15.28 13.82 58.99
C LEU A 29 -14.94 12.32 58.83
N MET A 30 -14.59 11.92 57.61
CA MET A 30 -14.16 10.55 57.28
C MET A 30 -12.90 10.09 58.03
N LEU A 31 -12.03 11.00 58.48
CA LEU A 31 -10.86 10.62 59.29
C LEU A 31 -11.26 10.11 60.69
N ASN A 32 -12.35 10.64 61.29
CA ASN A 32 -12.79 10.23 62.63
C ASN A 32 -13.73 9.01 62.59
N ILE A 33 -14.66 8.98 61.63
CA ILE A 33 -15.63 7.88 61.46
C ILE A 33 -14.97 6.67 60.77
N GLY A 34 -13.96 6.90 59.93
CA GLY A 34 -13.21 5.87 59.19
C GLY A 34 -12.57 4.79 60.07
N HIS A 35 -12.27 5.09 61.34
CA HIS A 35 -11.69 4.16 62.30
C HIS A 35 -12.74 3.34 63.08
N LEU A 36 -14.02 3.68 62.98
CA LEU A 36 -15.10 2.99 63.68
C LEU A 36 -15.26 1.57 63.10
N PHE A 37 -15.07 0.55 63.94
CA PHE A 37 -15.16 -0.88 63.59
C PHE A 37 -14.31 -1.33 62.39
N SER A 38 -13.24 -0.61 62.05
CA SER A 38 -12.34 -0.95 60.93
C SER A 38 -11.38 -2.11 61.21
N SER A 39 -11.35 -2.62 62.45
CA SER A 39 -10.54 -3.79 62.82
C SER A 39 -11.19 -5.09 62.33
N GLN A 40 -10.39 -6.15 62.17
CA GLN A 40 -10.92 -7.46 61.75
C GLN A 40 -12.04 -7.98 62.69
N LEU A 41 -11.89 -7.74 63.99
CA LEU A 41 -12.89 -8.07 65.00
C LEU A 41 -14.15 -7.21 64.84
N GLY A 42 -14.00 -5.92 64.55
CA GLY A 42 -15.12 -5.00 64.33
C GLY A 42 -15.94 -5.39 63.10
N VAL A 43 -15.27 -5.72 61.99
CA VAL A 43 -15.90 -6.21 60.75
C VAL A 43 -16.68 -7.51 61.02
N SER A 44 -16.07 -8.47 61.72
CA SER A 44 -16.74 -9.73 62.08
C SER A 44 -17.90 -9.52 63.04
N MET A 45 -17.77 -8.61 64.03
CA MET A 45 -18.87 -8.22 64.92
C MET A 45 -20.06 -7.62 64.17
N ILE A 46 -19.83 -6.76 63.17
CA ILE A 46 -20.89 -6.20 62.32
C ILE A 46 -21.55 -7.31 61.49
N ALA A 47 -20.75 -8.17 60.86
CA ALA A 47 -21.26 -9.23 59.98
C ALA A 47 -22.11 -10.26 60.75
N GLU A 48 -21.63 -10.74 61.89
CA GLU A 48 -22.34 -11.70 62.75
C GLU A 48 -23.60 -11.08 63.38
N SER A 49 -23.53 -9.81 63.82
CA SER A 49 -24.71 -9.12 64.35
C SER A 49 -25.78 -8.96 63.28
N LEU A 50 -25.40 -8.64 62.04
CA LEU A 50 -26.34 -8.52 60.93
C LEU A 50 -26.90 -9.88 60.51
N SER A 51 -26.07 -10.93 60.49
CA SER A 51 -26.49 -12.32 60.25
C SER A 51 -27.55 -12.74 61.28
N GLN A 52 -27.31 -12.48 62.57
CA GLN A 52 -28.27 -12.77 63.62
C GLN A 52 -29.58 -11.99 63.45
N ILE A 53 -29.51 -10.70 63.10
CA ILE A 53 -30.71 -9.89 62.82
C ILE A 53 -31.48 -10.45 61.62
N ALA A 54 -30.78 -10.82 60.53
CA ALA A 54 -31.40 -11.38 59.34
C ALA A 54 -32.08 -12.73 59.64
N LEU A 55 -31.43 -13.61 60.42
CA LEU A 55 -31.99 -14.89 60.86
C LEU A 55 -33.29 -14.71 61.65
N LEU A 56 -33.29 -13.80 62.63
CA LEU A 56 -34.47 -13.52 63.46
C LEU A 56 -35.60 -12.89 62.64
N ARG A 57 -35.30 -11.95 61.75
CA ARG A 57 -36.32 -11.32 60.91
C ARG A 57 -36.86 -12.28 59.86
N PHE A 58 -36.02 -13.17 59.32
CA PHE A 58 -36.44 -14.25 58.43
C PHE A 58 -37.39 -15.21 59.12
N SER A 59 -37.07 -15.67 60.34
CA SER A 59 -37.95 -16.59 61.09
C SER A 59 -39.29 -15.95 61.41
N ILE A 60 -39.31 -14.67 61.81
CA ILE A 60 -40.55 -13.90 62.00
C ILE A 60 -41.37 -13.84 60.71
N CYS A 61 -40.75 -13.53 59.57
CA CYS A 61 -41.45 -13.46 58.28
C CYS A 61 -42.00 -14.82 57.85
N ARG A 62 -41.21 -15.89 58.03
CA ARG A 62 -41.61 -17.28 57.73
C ARG A 62 -42.80 -17.71 58.58
N ASP A 63 -42.72 -17.50 59.89
CA ASP A 63 -43.75 -17.91 60.83
C ASP A 63 -45.04 -17.09 60.62
N LEU A 64 -44.91 -15.80 60.28
CA LEU A 64 -46.02 -14.96 59.87
C LEU A 64 -46.67 -15.44 58.57
N LEU A 65 -45.88 -15.87 57.57
CA LEU A 65 -46.38 -16.40 56.32
C LEU A 65 -47.14 -17.72 56.53
N ILE A 66 -46.60 -18.62 57.37
CA ILE A 66 -47.27 -19.86 57.77
C ILE A 66 -48.61 -19.55 58.46
N LEU A 67 -48.61 -18.61 59.40
CA LEU A 67 -49.82 -18.17 60.10
C LEU A 67 -50.85 -17.59 59.12
N GLN A 68 -50.44 -16.72 58.20
CA GLN A 68 -51.32 -16.17 57.17
C GLN A 68 -51.92 -17.27 56.28
N ARG A 69 -51.14 -18.29 55.92
CA ARG A 69 -51.64 -19.44 55.15
C ARG A 69 -52.64 -20.28 55.94
N ILE A 70 -52.40 -20.53 57.23
CA ILE A 70 -53.34 -21.25 58.10
C ILE A 70 -54.67 -20.47 58.21
N VAL A 71 -54.60 -19.15 58.37
CA VAL A 71 -55.78 -18.26 58.40
C VAL A 71 -56.54 -18.31 57.08
N LEU A 72 -55.86 -18.23 55.94
CA LEU A 72 -56.48 -18.30 54.62
C LEU A 72 -57.10 -19.68 54.32
N SER A 73 -56.57 -20.76 54.88
CA SER A 73 -57.12 -22.12 54.76
C SER A 73 -58.37 -22.35 55.61
N ARG A 74 -58.69 -21.45 56.55
CA ARG A 74 -59.88 -21.52 57.40
C ARG A 74 -60.73 -20.24 57.26
N PRO A 75 -61.37 -20.02 56.10
CA PRO A 75 -62.16 -18.82 55.85
C PRO A 75 -63.38 -18.70 56.76
N GLU A 76 -63.82 -19.80 57.38
CA GLU A 76 -65.00 -19.86 58.26
C GLU A 76 -64.80 -19.15 59.61
N ALA A 77 -63.56 -18.98 60.07
CA ALA A 77 -63.25 -18.46 61.40
C ALA A 77 -62.97 -16.94 61.44
N PHE A 78 -62.97 -16.25 60.29
CA PHE A 78 -62.50 -14.87 60.18
C PHE A 78 -63.37 -14.01 59.25
N ASP A 79 -63.38 -12.70 59.50
CA ASP A 79 -64.13 -11.73 58.69
C ASP A 79 -63.63 -11.66 57.23
N SER A 80 -64.58 -11.57 56.28
CA SER A 80 -64.30 -11.51 54.84
C SER A 80 -63.37 -10.35 54.43
N ARG A 81 -63.49 -9.19 55.09
CA ARG A 81 -62.61 -8.02 54.86
C ARG A 81 -61.18 -8.28 55.28
N MET A 82 -60.98 -8.97 56.41
CA MET A 82 -59.66 -9.34 56.92
C MET A 82 -59.00 -10.38 56.01
N LEU A 83 -59.75 -11.38 55.58
CA LEU A 83 -59.28 -12.39 54.62
C LEU A 83 -58.88 -11.76 53.28
N HIS A 84 -59.68 -10.81 52.77
CA HIS A 84 -59.32 -10.06 51.56
C HIS A 84 -58.02 -9.27 51.75
N SER A 85 -57.89 -8.51 52.83
CA SER A 85 -56.65 -7.75 53.10
C SER A 85 -55.42 -8.65 53.26
N ILE A 86 -55.57 -9.81 53.91
CA ILE A 86 -54.48 -10.77 54.04
C ILE A 86 -54.08 -11.31 52.66
N LYS A 87 -55.05 -11.69 51.84
CA LYS A 87 -54.81 -12.26 50.50
C LYS A 87 -54.22 -11.23 49.52
N SER A 88 -54.71 -9.98 49.54
CA SER A 88 -54.37 -8.98 48.52
C SER A 88 -53.14 -8.14 48.85
N SER A 89 -52.87 -7.82 50.13
CA SER A 89 -51.79 -6.89 50.50
C SER A 89 -50.76 -7.48 51.45
N LEU A 90 -51.19 -8.13 52.54
CA LEU A 90 -50.26 -8.56 53.59
C LEU A 90 -49.47 -9.80 53.21
N ALA A 91 -50.09 -10.82 52.61
CA ALA A 91 -49.40 -12.04 52.23
C ALA A 91 -48.37 -11.82 51.11
N PRO A 92 -48.67 -11.10 50.01
CA PRO A 92 -47.65 -10.77 49.01
C PRO A 92 -46.46 -9.99 49.58
N ARG A 93 -46.71 -8.99 50.44
CA ARG A 93 -45.64 -8.24 51.11
C ARG A 93 -44.80 -9.14 52.03
N THR A 94 -45.44 -10.07 52.73
CA THR A 94 -44.74 -11.05 53.58
C THR A 94 -43.86 -11.99 52.74
N VAL A 95 -44.35 -12.45 51.58
CA VAL A 95 -43.57 -13.28 50.63
C VAL A 95 -42.33 -12.52 50.15
N VAL A 96 -42.49 -11.28 49.68
CA VAL A 96 -41.37 -10.46 49.22
C VAL A 96 -40.34 -10.23 50.33
N LEU A 97 -40.79 -9.96 51.56
CA LEU A 97 -39.88 -9.82 52.71
C LEU A 97 -39.18 -11.14 53.09
N THR A 98 -39.87 -12.28 53.05
CA THR A 98 -39.22 -13.58 53.28
C THR A 98 -38.12 -13.84 52.24
N GLN A 99 -38.36 -13.50 50.97
CA GLN A 99 -37.39 -13.67 49.90
C GLN A 99 -36.21 -12.69 50.03
N ALA A 100 -36.48 -11.43 50.39
CA ALA A 100 -35.42 -10.45 50.64
C ALA A 100 -34.53 -10.83 51.83
N TYR A 101 -35.12 -11.28 52.94
CA TYR A 101 -34.36 -11.77 54.08
C TYR A 101 -33.60 -13.06 53.76
N TYR A 102 -34.13 -13.94 52.92
CA TYR A 102 -33.40 -15.10 52.43
C TYR A 102 -32.16 -14.71 51.62
N VAL A 103 -32.25 -13.67 50.79
CA VAL A 103 -31.08 -13.14 50.06
C VAL A 103 -30.04 -12.54 51.03
N VAL A 104 -30.48 -11.77 52.04
CA VAL A 104 -29.56 -11.24 53.07
C VAL A 104 -28.89 -12.37 53.85
N MET A 105 -29.64 -13.42 54.18
CA MET A 105 -29.10 -14.65 54.80
C MET A 105 -28.04 -15.31 53.92
N TRP A 106 -28.32 -15.45 52.62
CA TRP A 106 -27.36 -15.97 51.67
C TRP A 106 -26.09 -15.10 51.61
N ILE A 107 -26.20 -13.76 51.64
CA ILE A 107 -25.04 -12.86 51.70
C ILE A 107 -24.21 -13.08 52.98
N SER A 108 -24.85 -13.34 54.13
CA SER A 108 -24.13 -13.60 55.39
C SER A 108 -23.50 -14.99 55.46
N GLU A 109 -24.11 -16.01 54.87
CA GLU A 109 -23.66 -17.41 54.94
C GLU A 109 -22.68 -17.79 53.83
N SER A 110 -22.76 -17.12 52.67
CA SER A 110 -21.91 -17.42 51.52
C SER A 110 -20.46 -17.06 51.80
N THR A 111 -19.56 -18.00 51.53
CA THR A 111 -18.12 -17.75 51.59
C THR A 111 -17.67 -17.02 50.34
N ALA A 112 -16.89 -15.95 50.50
CA ALA A 112 -16.26 -15.31 49.35
C ALA A 112 -15.31 -16.31 48.66
N THR A 113 -15.29 -16.32 47.31
CA THR A 113 -14.38 -17.21 46.59
C THR A 113 -12.94 -16.78 46.86
N ALA A 114 -12.06 -17.75 47.07
CA ALA A 114 -10.64 -17.48 47.28
C ALA A 114 -10.11 -16.72 46.08
N THR A 115 -9.48 -15.57 46.32
CA THR A 115 -8.91 -14.71 45.26
C THR A 115 -8.07 -15.56 44.30
N SER A 116 -8.40 -15.48 43.02
CA SER A 116 -7.61 -16.02 41.92
C SER A 116 -6.15 -15.53 42.02
N PRO A 117 -5.19 -16.17 41.33
CA PRO A 117 -3.84 -15.63 41.18
C PRO A 117 -3.88 -14.12 40.88
N GLN A 118 -3.08 -13.32 41.56
CA GLN A 118 -3.12 -11.84 41.50
C GLN A 118 -3.16 -11.32 40.05
N ALA A 119 -2.46 -11.99 39.13
CA ALA A 119 -2.45 -11.66 37.70
C ALA A 119 -3.82 -11.73 37.00
N LEU A 120 -4.64 -12.75 37.28
CA LEU A 120 -5.98 -12.90 36.69
C LEU A 120 -6.96 -11.85 37.24
N TRP A 121 -6.82 -11.54 38.53
CA TRP A 121 -7.59 -10.48 39.17
C TRP A 121 -7.23 -9.12 38.60
N GLU A 122 -5.94 -8.81 38.47
CA GLU A 122 -5.48 -7.55 37.86
C GLU A 122 -5.94 -7.41 36.41
N THR A 123 -5.93 -8.50 35.63
CA THR A 123 -6.43 -8.49 34.24
C THR A 123 -7.94 -8.22 34.21
N SER A 124 -8.71 -8.87 35.08
CA SER A 124 -10.16 -8.67 35.16
C SER A 124 -10.51 -7.25 35.62
N VAL A 125 -9.78 -6.70 36.60
CA VAL A 125 -9.93 -5.32 37.05
C VAL A 125 -9.53 -4.32 35.95
N GLN A 126 -8.48 -4.59 35.18
CA GLN A 126 -8.10 -3.77 34.03
C GLN A 126 -9.19 -3.78 32.95
N ARG A 127 -9.76 -4.94 32.63
CA ARG A 127 -10.88 -5.07 31.68
C ARG A 127 -12.11 -4.28 32.16
N LEU A 128 -12.48 -4.48 33.42
CA LEU A 128 -13.58 -3.78 34.06
C LEU A 128 -13.34 -2.28 34.26
N GLY A 129 -12.11 -1.78 34.16
CA GLY A 129 -11.78 -0.35 34.29
C GLY A 129 -12.44 0.55 33.23
N VAL A 130 -12.96 -0.05 32.15
CA VAL A 130 -13.86 0.60 31.18
C VAL A 130 -15.13 1.12 31.85
N LEU A 131 -15.65 0.34 32.79
CA LEU A 131 -16.76 0.71 33.65
C LEU A 131 -16.15 1.47 34.82
N LYS A 132 -16.52 2.75 35.02
CA LYS A 132 -16.04 3.59 36.12
C LYS A 132 -16.63 3.13 37.47
N LEU A 133 -16.44 1.85 37.79
CA LEU A 133 -16.93 1.19 39.01
C LEU A 133 -16.14 1.70 40.21
N MET A 134 -16.72 1.54 41.39
CA MET A 134 -16.08 1.94 42.65
C MET A 134 -14.66 1.37 42.82
N ASP A 135 -13.74 2.21 43.27
CA ASP A 135 -12.36 1.83 43.55
C ASP A 135 -12.27 0.87 44.77
N ILE A 136 -12.05 -0.43 44.50
CA ILE A 136 -11.76 -1.44 45.53
C ILE A 136 -10.26 -1.49 45.88
N ARG A 137 -9.48 -0.45 45.56
CA ARG A 137 -8.03 -0.39 45.89
C ARG A 137 -7.73 -0.33 47.41
N GLY A 138 -8.67 -0.73 48.26
CA GLY A 138 -8.45 -0.97 49.68
C GLY A 138 -7.89 -2.38 49.93
N ASN A 139 -6.57 -2.44 50.15
CA ASN A 139 -5.84 -3.49 50.88
C ASN A 139 -6.47 -4.91 50.87
N THR A 140 -6.48 -5.58 49.72
CA THR A 140 -6.59 -7.06 49.63
C THR A 140 -5.26 -7.75 49.96
N ASN A 141 -4.43 -7.14 50.83
CA ASN A 141 -3.12 -7.66 51.18
C ASN A 141 -3.28 -8.86 52.14
N LYS A 142 -2.97 -10.05 51.62
CA LYS A 142 -2.82 -11.35 52.31
C LYS A 142 -4.06 -11.79 53.10
N GLN A 143 -5.06 -12.32 52.40
CA GLN A 143 -6.14 -13.09 53.01
C GLN A 143 -5.57 -14.36 53.68
N LEU A 144 -5.54 -14.37 55.01
CA LEU A 144 -5.08 -15.50 55.83
C LEU A 144 -6.24 -16.44 56.27
N ARG A 145 -7.50 -16.02 56.10
CA ARG A 145 -8.70 -16.77 56.48
C ARG A 145 -9.79 -16.66 55.41
N SER A 146 -10.66 -17.67 55.31
CA SER A 146 -11.93 -17.54 54.60
C SER A 146 -12.83 -16.54 55.34
N MET A 147 -13.43 -15.62 54.60
CA MET A 147 -14.39 -14.64 55.12
C MET A 147 -15.75 -14.85 54.47
N SER A 148 -16.82 -14.51 55.18
CA SER A 148 -18.14 -14.45 54.55
C SER A 148 -18.18 -13.30 53.54
N LEU A 149 -19.10 -13.39 52.58
CA LEU A 149 -19.29 -12.35 51.57
C LEU A 149 -19.62 -11.00 52.21
N LEU A 150 -20.41 -11.03 53.30
CA LEU A 150 -20.73 -9.85 54.09
C LEU A 150 -19.49 -9.25 54.79
N GLU A 151 -18.64 -10.08 55.40
CA GLU A 151 -17.39 -9.61 56.02
C GLU A 151 -16.48 -8.96 54.97
N LEU A 152 -16.37 -9.56 53.78
CA LEU A 152 -15.55 -9.02 52.70
C LEU A 152 -16.11 -7.69 52.16
N PHE A 153 -17.43 -7.55 52.05
CA PHE A 153 -18.10 -6.31 51.65
C PHE A 153 -17.80 -5.18 52.64
N VAL A 154 -17.99 -5.44 53.93
CA VAL A 154 -17.74 -4.45 54.99
C VAL A 154 -16.25 -4.07 55.03
N GLN A 155 -15.33 -5.02 54.89
CA GLN A 155 -13.89 -4.74 54.93
C GLN A 155 -13.38 -3.86 53.77
N SER A 156 -13.96 -4.00 52.58
CA SER A 156 -13.39 -3.41 51.34
C SER A 156 -14.01 -2.05 50.98
N GLY A 157 -15.31 -2.02 50.72
CA GLY A 157 -16.02 -0.83 50.21
C GLY A 157 -17.26 -0.44 51.01
N GLY A 158 -17.99 -1.43 51.53
CA GLY A 158 -19.25 -1.22 52.24
C GLY A 158 -19.12 -0.39 53.51
N ALA A 159 -18.03 -0.54 54.28
CA ALA A 159 -17.81 0.31 55.46
C ALA A 159 -17.57 1.77 55.09
N LYS A 160 -16.81 2.05 54.03
CA LYS A 160 -16.55 3.44 53.59
C LYS A 160 -17.84 4.14 53.20
N GLN A 161 -18.72 3.46 52.48
CA GLN A 161 -20.02 3.98 52.08
C GLN A 161 -21.00 4.09 53.25
N ALA A 162 -20.96 3.11 54.16
CA ALA A 162 -21.72 3.21 55.39
C ALA A 162 -21.26 4.42 56.21
N HIS A 163 -19.96 4.72 56.25
CA HIS A 163 -19.40 5.87 56.97
C HIS A 163 -19.75 7.20 56.29
N THR A 164 -19.73 7.31 54.96
CA THR A 164 -20.19 8.52 54.26
C THR A 164 -21.68 8.74 54.43
N LEU A 165 -22.51 7.70 54.30
CA LEU A 165 -23.95 7.81 54.56
C LEU A 165 -24.24 8.13 56.03
N MET A 166 -23.45 7.60 56.96
CA MET A 166 -23.56 7.91 58.39
C MET A 166 -23.17 9.36 58.69
N ALA A 167 -22.12 9.89 58.04
CA ALA A 167 -21.73 11.29 58.14
C ALA A 167 -22.84 12.22 57.62
N ASN A 168 -23.44 11.87 56.47
CA ASN A 168 -24.50 12.65 55.85
C ASN A 168 -25.82 12.57 56.65
N ALA A 169 -26.18 11.40 57.18
CA ALA A 169 -27.43 11.20 57.91
C ALA A 169 -27.44 11.85 59.31
N LEU A 170 -26.27 11.98 59.94
CA LEU A 170 -26.16 12.51 61.30
C LEU A 170 -25.85 14.01 61.36
N SER A 171 -25.59 14.67 60.21
CA SER A 171 -25.25 16.10 60.12
C SER A 171 -24.32 16.56 61.25
N LEU A 172 -23.28 15.76 61.54
CA LEU A 172 -22.43 15.92 62.72
C LEU A 172 -21.50 17.12 62.53
N SER A 173 -21.32 17.92 63.58
CA SER A 173 -20.27 18.94 63.62
C SER A 173 -18.88 18.27 63.62
N LEU A 174 -17.88 18.94 63.05
CA LEU A 174 -16.50 18.42 62.81
C LEU A 174 -15.75 17.85 64.03
N THR A 175 -16.31 17.92 65.25
CA THR A 175 -15.64 17.60 66.52
C THR A 175 -16.35 16.57 67.40
N SER A 176 -17.53 16.05 67.03
CA SER A 176 -18.25 15.08 67.88
C SER A 176 -17.77 13.64 67.66
N VAL A 177 -17.30 12.99 68.74
CA VAL A 177 -16.99 11.54 68.76
C VAL A 177 -18.28 10.74 68.89
N VAL A 178 -18.54 9.81 67.97
CA VAL A 178 -19.73 8.95 68.02
C VAL A 178 -19.52 7.84 69.07
N PRO A 179 -20.40 7.69 70.06
CA PRO A 179 -20.33 6.58 71.01
C PRO A 179 -20.48 5.22 70.30
N TRP A 180 -19.68 4.22 70.68
CA TRP A 180 -19.61 2.92 69.99
C TRP A 180 -20.96 2.21 69.85
N HIS A 181 -21.83 2.29 70.87
CA HIS A 181 -23.13 1.60 70.89
C HIS A 181 -24.13 2.23 69.92
N PHE A 182 -24.11 3.56 69.81
CA PHE A 182 -24.93 4.28 68.85
C PHE A 182 -24.40 4.08 67.43
N GLY A 183 -23.07 4.17 67.26
CA GLY A 183 -22.40 3.93 65.99
C GLY A 183 -22.59 2.52 65.44
N LEU A 184 -22.61 1.50 66.33
CA LEU A 184 -22.83 0.11 65.92
C LEU A 184 -24.22 -0.09 65.33
N LEU A 185 -25.28 0.40 65.99
CA LEU A 185 -26.66 0.23 65.51
C LEU A 185 -26.93 1.02 64.22
N SER A 186 -26.39 2.24 64.11
CA SER A 186 -26.51 3.03 62.88
C SER A 186 -25.76 2.36 61.72
N GLN A 187 -24.54 1.87 61.96
CA GLN A 187 -23.76 1.19 60.93
C GLN A 187 -24.41 -0.13 60.50
N LEU A 188 -24.93 -0.93 61.45
CA LEU A 188 -25.68 -2.14 61.13
C LEU A 188 -26.91 -1.85 60.26
N THR A 189 -27.65 -0.77 60.56
CA THR A 189 -28.84 -0.39 59.79
C THR A 189 -28.48 0.07 58.38
N ILE A 190 -27.42 0.88 58.25
CA ILE A 190 -26.96 1.38 56.95
C ILE A 190 -26.39 0.24 56.10
N VAL A 191 -25.56 -0.64 56.68
CA VAL A 191 -25.04 -1.82 55.96
C VAL A 191 -26.18 -2.74 55.54
N ALA A 192 -27.18 -2.95 56.40
CA ALA A 192 -28.38 -3.71 56.05
C ALA A 192 -29.14 -3.09 54.86
N GLN A 193 -29.24 -1.76 54.81
CA GLN A 193 -29.86 -1.03 53.70
C GLN A 193 -29.04 -1.13 52.41
N LEU A 194 -27.70 -1.12 52.48
CA LEU A 194 -26.82 -1.25 51.31
C LEU A 194 -26.90 -2.63 50.64
N ILE A 195 -27.11 -3.69 51.43
CA ILE A 195 -27.27 -5.07 50.91
C ILE A 195 -28.73 -5.41 50.60
N TRP A 196 -29.68 -4.54 50.92
CA TRP A 196 -31.10 -4.80 50.79
C TRP A 196 -31.54 -4.87 49.32
N PRO A 197 -32.12 -5.99 48.85
CA PRO A 197 -32.42 -6.18 47.43
C PRO A 197 -33.61 -5.37 46.92
N ILE A 198 -34.47 -4.83 47.79
CA ILE A 198 -35.65 -4.02 47.44
C ILE A 198 -35.32 -2.53 47.57
N SER A 199 -34.06 -2.15 47.38
CA SER A 199 -33.64 -0.75 47.41
C SER A 199 -33.34 -0.23 46.01
N GLY A 200 -33.51 1.08 45.81
CA GLY A 200 -33.07 1.75 44.58
C GLY A 200 -31.55 1.81 44.43
N ASN A 201 -30.80 1.53 45.51
CA ASN A 201 -29.35 1.54 45.49
C ASN A 201 -28.81 0.26 44.85
N PHE A 202 -27.76 0.41 44.04
CA PHE A 202 -27.11 -0.72 43.37
C PHE A 202 -25.69 -1.00 43.88
N VAL A 203 -25.40 -0.54 45.10
CA VAL A 203 -24.07 -0.52 45.70
C VAL A 203 -23.49 -1.91 45.93
N PHE A 204 -24.24 -2.81 46.59
CA PHE A 204 -23.76 -4.16 46.87
C PHE A 204 -23.53 -4.99 45.58
N PRO A 205 -24.45 -5.01 44.60
CA PRO A 205 -24.22 -5.72 43.34
C PRO A 205 -23.06 -5.14 42.51
N GLU A 206 -22.91 -3.81 42.50
CA GLU A 206 -21.76 -3.14 41.86
C GLU A 206 -20.42 -3.55 42.51
N TRP A 207 -20.40 -3.61 43.85
CA TRP A 207 -19.23 -4.10 44.58
C TRP A 207 -18.95 -5.58 44.29
N LEU A 208 -19.98 -6.41 44.19
CA LEU A 208 -19.84 -7.83 43.93
C LEU A 208 -19.19 -8.08 42.55
N LEU A 209 -19.54 -7.26 41.55
CA LEU A 209 -18.91 -7.29 40.24
C LEU A 209 -17.46 -6.80 40.28
N SER A 210 -17.22 -5.63 40.89
CA SER A 210 -15.89 -5.03 40.93
C SER A 210 -14.90 -5.87 41.76
N SER A 211 -15.38 -6.62 42.76
CA SER A 211 -14.57 -7.57 43.53
C SER A 211 -14.24 -8.87 42.79
N CYS A 212 -14.66 -8.98 41.51
CA CYS A 212 -14.43 -10.11 40.62
C CYS A 212 -15.04 -11.44 41.12
N GLN A 213 -16.12 -11.37 41.89
CA GLN A 213 -16.83 -12.54 42.42
C GLN A 213 -17.92 -13.03 41.45
N PHE A 214 -17.53 -13.35 40.21
CA PHE A 214 -18.46 -13.56 39.08
C PHE A 214 -19.49 -14.69 39.32
N LEU A 215 -19.08 -15.80 39.94
CA LEU A 215 -19.99 -16.90 40.30
C LEU A 215 -21.09 -16.46 41.28
N LEU A 216 -20.70 -15.66 42.28
CA LEU A 216 -21.64 -15.13 43.26
C LEU A 216 -22.57 -14.08 42.64
N VAL A 217 -22.11 -13.32 41.63
CA VAL A 217 -22.99 -12.45 40.83
C VAL A 217 -24.08 -13.27 40.13
N GLN A 218 -23.71 -14.38 39.49
CA GLN A 218 -24.68 -15.25 38.81
C GLN A 218 -25.71 -15.83 39.79
N GLU A 219 -25.26 -16.31 40.95
CA GLU A 219 -26.16 -16.81 42.00
C GLU A 219 -27.08 -15.72 42.55
N TYR A 220 -26.54 -14.53 42.84
CA TYR A 220 -27.30 -13.38 43.34
C TYR A 220 -28.41 -12.98 42.36
N VAL A 221 -28.09 -12.88 41.07
CA VAL A 221 -29.08 -12.53 40.04
C VAL A 221 -30.12 -13.66 39.89
N ARG A 222 -29.70 -14.94 39.96
CA ARG A 222 -30.62 -16.09 39.93
C ARG A 222 -31.65 -16.01 41.06
N LEU A 223 -31.21 -15.72 42.28
CA LEU A 223 -32.09 -15.60 43.45
C LEU A 223 -33.13 -14.48 43.32
N LEU A 224 -32.81 -13.41 42.59
CA LEU A 224 -33.66 -12.23 42.44
C LEU A 224 -34.51 -12.22 41.16
N SER A 225 -34.16 -13.05 40.17
CA SER A 225 -34.71 -13.01 38.81
C SER A 225 -36.23 -13.18 38.71
N THR A 226 -36.86 -13.88 39.67
CA THR A 226 -38.26 -14.30 39.59
C THR A 226 -39.25 -13.35 40.28
N TRP A 227 -38.79 -12.46 41.15
CA TRP A 227 -39.68 -11.69 42.03
C TRP A 227 -39.29 -10.23 42.25
N CYS A 228 -38.00 -9.88 42.16
CA CYS A 228 -37.57 -8.51 42.37
C CYS A 228 -37.74 -7.71 41.06
N GLU A 229 -38.46 -6.60 41.10
CA GLU A 229 -38.65 -5.69 39.95
C GLU A 229 -37.59 -4.57 39.91
N TRP A 230 -36.98 -4.27 41.06
CA TRP A 230 -35.98 -3.21 41.21
C TRP A 230 -34.70 -3.53 40.44
N ASN A 231 -34.12 -2.50 39.82
CA ASN A 231 -32.82 -2.57 39.11
C ASN A 231 -32.71 -3.78 38.17
N SER A 232 -33.79 -4.07 37.43
CA SER A 232 -33.87 -5.31 36.62
C SER A 232 -32.89 -5.29 35.44
N ALA A 233 -32.68 -4.13 34.81
CA ALA A 233 -31.73 -3.97 33.72
C ALA A 233 -30.29 -4.00 34.25
N SER A 234 -30.01 -3.32 35.36
CA SER A 234 -28.69 -3.34 36.02
C SER A 234 -28.29 -4.77 36.43
N ARG A 235 -29.22 -5.58 36.95
CA ARG A 235 -28.97 -6.99 37.27
C ARG A 235 -28.65 -7.84 36.03
N ARG A 236 -29.37 -7.64 34.92
CA ARG A 236 -29.06 -8.33 33.66
C ARG A 236 -27.71 -7.91 33.11
N PHE A 237 -27.35 -6.63 33.24
CA PHE A 237 -26.06 -6.11 32.81
C PHE A 237 -24.89 -6.72 33.61
N ILE A 238 -24.93 -6.70 34.94
CA ILE A 238 -23.86 -7.33 35.74
C ILE A 238 -23.78 -8.84 35.52
N LEU A 239 -24.92 -9.51 35.26
CA LEU A 239 -24.94 -10.91 34.88
C LEU A 239 -24.20 -11.12 33.57
N ALA A 240 -24.47 -10.29 32.55
CA ALA A 240 -23.79 -10.36 31.27
C ALA A 240 -22.28 -10.15 31.41
N VAL A 241 -21.85 -9.13 32.16
CA VAL A 241 -20.42 -8.89 32.41
C VAL A 241 -19.78 -10.06 33.14
N SER A 242 -20.47 -10.65 34.12
CA SER A 242 -19.97 -11.84 34.82
C SER A 242 -19.84 -13.06 33.91
N LEU A 243 -20.76 -13.26 32.96
CA LEU A 243 -20.70 -14.34 31.98
C LEU A 243 -19.59 -14.12 30.95
N LEU A 244 -19.38 -12.86 30.56
CA LEU A 244 -18.29 -12.47 29.65
C LEU A 244 -16.92 -12.76 30.26
N GLU A 245 -16.71 -12.39 31.54
CA GLU A 245 -15.46 -12.68 32.25
C GLU A 245 -15.23 -14.20 32.47
N MET A 246 -16.31 -14.98 32.54
CA MET A 246 -16.25 -16.45 32.61
C MET A 246 -16.07 -17.12 31.24
N GLY A 247 -15.99 -16.36 30.14
CA GLY A 247 -15.76 -16.88 28.80
C GLY A 247 -17.02 -17.38 28.07
N GLU A 248 -18.21 -16.96 28.47
CA GLU A 248 -19.48 -17.27 27.79
C GLU A 248 -20.05 -16.02 27.04
N PRO A 249 -19.43 -15.57 25.94
CA PRO A 249 -19.78 -14.30 25.29
C PRO A 249 -21.18 -14.30 24.66
N LEU A 250 -21.64 -15.42 24.11
CA LEU A 250 -22.96 -15.51 23.46
C LEU A 250 -24.12 -15.27 24.44
N LYS A 251 -24.05 -15.87 25.63
CA LYS A 251 -25.07 -15.66 26.68
C LYS A 251 -24.99 -14.24 27.23
N ALA A 252 -23.78 -13.71 27.38
CA ALA A 252 -23.58 -12.32 27.79
C ALA A 252 -24.22 -11.34 26.79
N CYS A 253 -24.08 -11.60 25.49
CA CYS A 253 -24.68 -10.78 24.43
C CYS A 253 -26.21 -10.68 24.57
N ASP A 254 -26.90 -11.82 24.68
CA ASP A 254 -28.37 -11.86 24.87
C ASP A 254 -28.82 -11.09 26.12
N HIS A 255 -28.07 -11.21 27.23
CA HIS A 255 -28.39 -10.47 28.45
C HIS A 255 -28.17 -8.95 28.32
N ILE A 256 -27.19 -8.50 27.53
CA ILE A 256 -26.95 -7.07 27.22
C ILE A 256 -28.06 -6.53 26.32
N LEU A 257 -28.44 -7.26 25.28
CA LEU A 257 -29.54 -6.86 24.40
C LEU A 257 -30.86 -6.71 25.18
N ARG A 258 -31.12 -7.56 26.18
CA ARG A 258 -32.30 -7.44 27.06
C ARG A 258 -32.19 -6.32 28.08
N ALA A 259 -30.97 -5.96 28.50
CA ALA A 259 -30.74 -4.90 29.48
C ALA A 259 -30.94 -3.49 28.89
N SER A 260 -30.87 -3.33 27.56
CA SER A 260 -31.03 -2.03 26.90
C SER A 260 -32.36 -1.33 27.20
N SER A 261 -33.43 -2.09 27.45
CA SER A 261 -34.76 -1.56 27.76
C SER A 261 -34.87 -0.73 29.05
N GLY A 262 -33.92 -0.83 29.98
CA GLY A 262 -33.97 -0.17 31.30
C GLY A 262 -32.86 0.82 31.58
N ILE A 263 -32.22 1.39 30.54
CA ILE A 263 -31.09 2.31 30.71
C ILE A 263 -31.51 3.64 31.37
N LEU A 264 -32.71 4.14 31.06
CA LEU A 264 -33.24 5.39 31.63
C LEU A 264 -33.94 5.20 32.97
N THR A 265 -34.29 3.96 33.32
CA THR A 265 -34.97 3.64 34.59
C THR A 265 -34.00 3.43 35.73
N ASP A 266 -32.83 2.86 35.44
CA ASP A 266 -31.87 2.44 36.45
C ASP A 266 -30.73 3.47 36.60
N ASN A 267 -30.64 4.11 37.76
CA ASN A 267 -29.62 5.12 38.06
C ASN A 267 -28.18 4.61 37.87
N PHE A 268 -27.92 3.32 38.18
CA PHE A 268 -26.59 2.72 38.04
C PHE A 268 -26.11 2.66 36.59
N LEU A 269 -26.97 2.22 35.65
CA LEU A 269 -26.62 2.16 34.24
C LEU A 269 -26.40 3.56 33.66
N ALA A 270 -27.28 4.50 34.04
CA ALA A 270 -27.14 5.90 33.65
C ALA A 270 -25.81 6.50 34.16
N SER A 271 -25.43 6.30 35.43
CA SER A 271 -24.21 6.88 35.99
C SER A 271 -22.92 6.22 35.52
N THR A 272 -22.95 4.93 35.19
CA THR A 272 -21.74 4.19 34.80
C THR A 272 -21.44 4.24 33.30
N LEU A 273 -22.47 4.39 32.46
CA LEU A 273 -22.35 4.28 31.00
C LEU A 273 -22.61 5.61 30.27
N LEU A 274 -23.28 6.58 30.90
CA LEU A 274 -23.51 7.91 30.31
C LEU A 274 -22.60 8.94 31.00
N ASP A 275 -21.62 9.46 30.25
CA ASP A 275 -20.70 10.50 30.74
C ASP A 275 -21.34 11.90 30.82
N SER A 276 -22.49 12.11 30.18
CA SER A 276 -23.28 13.35 30.25
C SER A 276 -24.79 13.07 30.15
N PRO A 277 -25.65 13.96 30.67
CA PRO A 277 -27.10 13.81 30.49
C PRO A 277 -27.46 14.04 29.02
N MET A 278 -27.77 12.95 28.32
CA MET A 278 -28.04 12.96 26.87
C MET A 278 -29.46 13.44 26.56
N SER A 279 -29.63 14.07 25.39
CA SER A 279 -30.88 14.71 24.97
C SER A 279 -31.96 13.77 24.41
N SER A 280 -31.59 12.55 23.97
CA SER A 280 -32.51 11.58 23.35
C SER A 280 -32.29 10.16 23.88
N GLU A 281 -33.38 9.38 23.96
CA GLU A 281 -33.34 7.96 24.30
C GLU A 281 -32.50 7.16 23.30
N SER A 282 -32.61 7.47 21.99
CA SER A 282 -31.82 6.82 20.92
C SER A 282 -30.31 6.99 21.13
N GLN A 283 -29.88 8.20 21.51
CA GLN A 283 -28.47 8.52 21.76
C GLN A 283 -27.93 7.81 23.01
N ALA A 284 -28.73 7.69 24.07
CA ALA A 284 -28.36 6.94 25.27
C ALA A 284 -28.17 5.45 24.95
N LEU A 285 -29.04 4.87 24.11
CA LEU A 285 -28.92 3.48 23.65
C LEU A 285 -27.67 3.26 22.78
N VAL A 286 -27.34 4.19 21.87
CA VAL A 286 -26.13 4.10 21.05
C VAL A 286 -24.86 4.17 21.91
N CYS A 287 -24.81 5.08 22.88
CA CYS A 287 -23.69 5.17 23.83
C CYS A 287 -23.54 3.89 24.67
N TYR A 288 -24.66 3.32 25.12
CA TYR A 288 -24.68 2.02 25.79
C TYR A 288 -24.07 0.91 24.94
N TYR A 289 -24.50 0.80 23.68
CA TYR A 289 -23.98 -0.23 22.79
C TYR A 289 -22.49 -0.02 22.49
N LEU A 290 -22.03 1.21 22.26
CA LEU A 290 -20.60 1.50 22.09
C LEU A 290 -19.77 1.07 23.30
N LYS A 291 -20.26 1.32 24.51
CA LYS A 291 -19.57 0.90 25.73
C LYS A 291 -19.58 -0.61 25.92
N SER A 292 -20.67 -1.28 25.54
CA SER A 292 -20.75 -2.74 25.52
C SER A 292 -19.81 -3.36 24.49
N ILE A 293 -19.67 -2.74 23.32
CA ILE A 293 -18.73 -3.16 22.27
C ILE A 293 -17.28 -3.01 22.77
N GLU A 294 -16.95 -1.93 23.47
CA GLU A 294 -15.64 -1.75 24.09
C GLU A 294 -15.31 -2.90 25.05
N LEU A 295 -16.27 -3.32 25.88
CA LEU A 295 -16.10 -4.48 26.77
C LEU A 295 -15.87 -5.78 25.99
N PHE A 296 -16.67 -6.06 24.96
CA PHE A 296 -16.53 -7.29 24.16
C PHE A 296 -15.23 -7.31 23.34
N SER A 297 -14.73 -6.14 22.94
CA SER A 297 -13.46 -6.02 22.20
C SER A 297 -12.27 -6.52 23.02
N GLN A 298 -12.29 -6.36 24.35
CA GLN A 298 -11.25 -6.86 25.24
C GLN A 298 -11.24 -8.39 25.38
N HIS A 299 -12.36 -9.04 25.04
CA HIS A 299 -12.53 -10.49 25.08
C HIS A 299 -12.44 -11.14 23.70
N ASN A 300 -12.12 -10.37 22.64
CA ASN A 300 -11.99 -10.84 21.25
C ASN A 300 -13.25 -11.58 20.71
N ALA A 301 -14.44 -11.21 21.17
CA ALA A 301 -15.70 -11.84 20.77
C ALA A 301 -16.33 -11.14 19.55
N ALA A 302 -15.76 -11.38 18.35
CA ALA A 302 -16.14 -10.67 17.12
C ALA A 302 -17.62 -10.82 16.72
N ASP A 303 -18.19 -12.03 16.80
CA ASP A 303 -19.60 -12.29 16.41
C ASP A 303 -20.59 -11.47 17.26
N CYS A 304 -20.37 -11.44 18.57
CA CYS A 304 -21.22 -10.67 19.49
C CYS A 304 -21.07 -9.16 19.28
N ILE A 305 -19.88 -8.68 18.90
CA ILE A 305 -19.67 -7.26 18.59
C ILE A 305 -20.48 -6.87 17.35
N ILE A 306 -20.56 -7.74 16.35
CA ILE A 306 -21.37 -7.51 15.15
C ILE A 306 -22.85 -7.40 15.52
N GLU A 307 -23.39 -8.37 16.28
CA GLU A 307 -24.79 -8.35 16.72
C GLU A 307 -25.13 -7.07 17.52
N LEU A 308 -24.25 -6.67 18.45
CA LEU A 308 -24.44 -5.44 19.25
C LEU A 308 -24.37 -4.18 18.40
N ALA A 309 -23.47 -4.13 17.41
CA ALA A 309 -23.33 -2.99 16.52
C ALA A 309 -24.49 -2.89 15.51
N GLU A 310 -24.99 -4.01 15.00
CA GLU A 310 -26.20 -4.05 14.18
C GLU A 310 -27.42 -3.57 14.96
N ALA A 311 -27.59 -4.05 16.20
CA ALA A 311 -28.64 -3.56 17.10
C ALA A 311 -28.52 -2.04 17.31
N ALA A 312 -27.31 -1.53 17.51
CA ALA A 312 -27.07 -0.09 17.64
C ALA A 312 -27.46 0.69 16.38
N ILE A 313 -27.16 0.17 15.18
CA ILE A 313 -27.53 0.81 13.91
C ILE A 313 -29.04 0.84 13.72
N THR A 314 -29.77 -0.21 14.13
CA THR A 314 -31.25 -0.21 14.02
C THR A 314 -31.93 0.81 14.92
N VAL A 315 -31.28 1.17 16.02
CA VAL A 315 -31.79 2.13 17.02
C VAL A 315 -31.32 3.56 16.75
N SER A 316 -30.22 3.73 16.01
CA SER A 316 -29.61 5.03 15.72
C SER A 316 -30.41 5.85 14.71
N ASP A 317 -30.42 7.17 14.93
CA ASP A 317 -30.96 8.13 13.98
C ASP A 317 -29.97 8.34 12.81
N LYS A 318 -30.50 8.62 11.61
CA LYS A 318 -29.67 8.77 10.38
C LYS A 318 -28.60 9.87 10.46
N ASN A 319 -28.73 10.80 11.41
CA ASN A 319 -27.83 11.94 11.58
C ASN A 319 -26.92 11.80 12.81
N ASP A 320 -26.86 10.63 13.45
CA ASP A 320 -26.01 10.44 14.62
C ASP A 320 -24.52 10.48 14.27
N PRO A 321 -23.70 11.22 15.04
CA PRO A 321 -22.25 11.33 14.80
C PRO A 321 -21.52 10.00 15.00
N ASN A 322 -22.14 9.07 15.74
CA ASN A 322 -21.58 7.78 16.11
C ASN A 322 -21.86 6.67 15.08
N LEU A 323 -22.75 6.90 14.11
CA LEU A 323 -23.12 5.91 13.09
C LEU A 323 -21.92 5.46 12.22
N PRO A 324 -21.04 6.36 11.72
CA PRO A 324 -19.90 5.94 10.92
C PRO A 324 -18.88 5.10 11.72
N THR A 325 -18.81 5.32 13.05
CA THR A 325 -17.91 4.57 13.95
C THR A 325 -18.41 3.12 14.10
N LEU A 326 -19.73 2.94 14.23
CA LEU A 326 -20.35 1.60 14.28
C LEU A 326 -20.07 0.81 12.99
N HIS A 327 -20.23 1.44 11.82
CA HIS A 327 -19.90 0.78 10.55
C HIS A 327 -18.42 0.40 10.44
N SER A 328 -17.50 1.26 10.90
CA SER A 328 -16.06 0.93 10.94
C SER A 328 -15.73 -0.22 11.90
N ILE A 329 -16.45 -0.31 13.03
CA ILE A 329 -16.30 -1.43 13.98
C ILE A 329 -16.76 -2.74 13.32
N ILE A 330 -17.97 -2.76 12.76
CA ILE A 330 -18.52 -3.94 12.06
C ILE A 330 -17.57 -4.39 10.96
N PHE A 331 -17.10 -3.46 10.13
CA PHE A 331 -16.11 -3.72 9.08
C PHE A 331 -14.86 -4.41 9.64
N THR A 332 -14.29 -3.88 10.73
CA THR A 332 -13.08 -4.44 11.34
C THR A 332 -13.33 -5.86 11.87
N GLN A 333 -14.50 -6.12 12.45
CA GLN A 333 -14.84 -7.45 12.96
C GLN A 333 -15.07 -8.48 11.84
N HIS A 334 -15.83 -8.15 10.78
CA HIS A 334 -15.96 -9.06 9.63
C HIS A 334 -14.62 -9.34 8.95
N LEU A 335 -13.70 -8.36 8.96
CA LEU A 335 -12.35 -8.55 8.43
C LEU A 335 -11.53 -9.53 9.29
N ASN A 336 -11.71 -9.50 10.62
CA ASN A 336 -11.12 -10.47 11.54
C ASN A 336 -11.70 -11.87 11.35
N LEU A 337 -13.01 -12.00 11.07
CA LEU A 337 -13.70 -13.27 10.79
C LEU A 337 -13.50 -13.82 9.37
N GLU A 338 -12.79 -13.09 8.51
CA GLU A 338 -12.58 -13.40 7.08
C GLU A 338 -13.83 -13.35 6.18
N HIS A 339 -14.90 -12.71 6.62
CA HIS A 339 -16.10 -12.51 5.81
C HIS A 339 -15.92 -11.31 4.86
N HIS A 340 -15.14 -11.49 3.79
CA HIS A 340 -14.72 -10.40 2.89
C HIS A 340 -15.88 -9.73 2.15
N THR A 341 -16.90 -10.49 1.77
CA THR A 341 -18.11 -9.99 1.10
C THR A 341 -18.94 -9.11 2.03
N GLU A 342 -19.15 -9.56 3.26
CA GLU A 342 -19.89 -8.81 4.28
C GLU A 342 -19.15 -7.54 4.67
N ALA A 343 -17.83 -7.62 4.89
CA ALA A 343 -16.99 -6.45 5.15
C ALA A 343 -17.11 -5.40 4.03
N TYR A 344 -17.16 -5.85 2.76
CA TYR A 344 -17.37 -4.96 1.62
C TYR A 344 -18.76 -4.30 1.62
N HIS A 345 -19.82 -5.04 1.97
CA HIS A 345 -21.16 -4.47 2.10
C HIS A 345 -21.26 -3.43 3.23
N CYS A 346 -20.61 -3.68 4.37
CA CYS A 346 -20.54 -2.74 5.49
C CYS A 346 -19.80 -1.45 5.10
N LEU A 347 -18.74 -1.57 4.30
CA LEU A 347 -17.96 -0.45 3.79
C LEU A 347 -18.81 0.45 2.87
N ASN A 348 -19.59 -0.14 1.96
CA ASN A 348 -20.51 0.60 1.09
C ASN A 348 -21.63 1.33 1.86
N SER A 349 -22.04 0.76 2.99
CA SER A 349 -23.12 1.31 3.82
C SER A 349 -22.66 2.49 4.69
N ASN A 350 -21.35 2.73 4.82
CA ASN A 350 -20.82 3.78 5.67
C ASN A 350 -21.10 5.19 5.08
N PRO A 351 -21.81 6.08 5.79
CA PRO A 351 -22.17 7.41 5.28
C PRO A 351 -20.98 8.37 5.13
N ASP A 352 -19.88 8.16 5.87
CA ASP A 352 -18.71 9.03 5.86
C ASP A 352 -17.67 8.59 4.82
N ALA A 353 -17.29 9.49 3.91
CA ALA A 353 -16.36 9.22 2.83
C ALA A 353 -14.91 9.04 3.31
N GLU A 354 -14.47 9.80 4.32
CA GLU A 354 -13.09 9.71 4.82
C GLU A 354 -12.86 8.35 5.50
N ARG A 355 -13.74 7.98 6.42
CA ARG A 355 -13.71 6.66 7.07
C ARG A 355 -13.88 5.51 6.09
N ARG A 356 -14.70 5.66 5.05
CA ARG A 356 -14.84 4.66 3.98
C ARG A 356 -13.50 4.42 3.26
N SER A 357 -12.75 5.50 2.98
CA SER A 357 -11.44 5.39 2.33
C SER A 357 -10.38 4.72 3.21
N ASP A 358 -10.42 4.93 4.53
CA ASP A 358 -9.52 4.27 5.48
C ASP A 358 -9.88 2.79 5.67
N CYS A 359 -11.17 2.46 5.77
CA CYS A 359 -11.62 1.07 5.77
C CYS A 359 -11.21 0.35 4.47
N LEU A 360 -11.33 1.01 3.32
CA LEU A 360 -10.88 0.46 2.03
C LEU A 360 -9.38 0.21 2.02
N ARG A 361 -8.58 1.13 2.58
CA ARG A 361 -7.13 0.94 2.73
C ARG A 361 -6.81 -0.29 3.57
N GLN A 362 -7.52 -0.48 4.68
CA GLN A 362 -7.33 -1.64 5.54
C GLN A 362 -7.74 -2.95 4.85
N LEU A 363 -8.87 -2.95 4.11
CA LEU A 363 -9.33 -4.09 3.31
C LEU A 363 -8.28 -4.50 2.28
N VAL A 364 -7.73 -3.53 1.53
CA VAL A 364 -6.71 -3.79 0.52
C VAL A 364 -5.47 -4.40 1.16
N VAL A 365 -4.92 -3.79 2.22
CA VAL A 365 -3.70 -4.30 2.88
C VAL A 365 -3.89 -5.73 3.38
N THR A 366 -4.98 -5.99 4.09
CA THR A 366 -5.26 -7.32 4.66
C THR A 366 -5.50 -8.39 3.58
N LEU A 367 -6.17 -8.06 2.47
CA LEU A 367 -6.35 -9.00 1.36
C LEU A 367 -5.04 -9.30 0.61
N PHE A 368 -4.14 -8.31 0.49
CA PHE A 368 -2.80 -8.52 -0.06
C PHE A 368 -1.94 -9.40 0.86
N GLU A 369 -1.95 -9.16 2.17
CA GLU A 369 -1.24 -9.99 3.17
C GLU A 369 -1.74 -11.44 3.15
N ARG A 370 -3.06 -11.64 3.04
CA ARG A 370 -3.70 -12.95 2.95
C ARG A 370 -3.66 -13.59 1.55
N LYS A 371 -3.09 -12.91 0.55
CA LYS A 371 -3.00 -13.34 -0.87
C LYS A 371 -4.35 -13.65 -1.53
N LYS A 372 -5.47 -13.10 -1.03
CA LYS A 372 -6.83 -13.26 -1.59
C LYS A 372 -7.11 -12.17 -2.64
N LEU A 373 -6.33 -12.16 -3.72
CA LEU A 373 -6.41 -11.12 -4.77
C LEU A 373 -7.62 -11.29 -5.70
N VAL A 374 -8.12 -12.51 -5.88
CA VAL A 374 -9.29 -12.81 -6.73
C VAL A 374 -10.53 -12.12 -6.19
N ASP A 375 -10.76 -12.23 -4.88
CA ASP A 375 -11.87 -11.58 -4.19
C ASP A 375 -11.81 -10.06 -4.40
N LEU A 376 -10.61 -9.46 -4.25
CA LEU A 376 -10.37 -8.03 -4.46
C LEU A 376 -10.71 -7.58 -5.90
N VAL A 377 -10.45 -8.39 -6.93
CA VAL A 377 -10.84 -8.05 -8.32
C VAL A 377 -12.35 -8.19 -8.55
N SER A 378 -12.98 -9.15 -7.86
CA SER A 378 -14.39 -9.48 -8.06
C SER A 378 -15.35 -8.42 -7.52
N PHE A 379 -14.95 -7.63 -6.52
CA PHE A 379 -15.84 -6.66 -5.88
C PHE A 379 -16.28 -5.53 -6.83
N PRO A 380 -17.58 -5.17 -6.83
CA PRO A 380 -18.10 -4.06 -7.63
C PRO A 380 -17.91 -2.74 -6.87
N TYR A 381 -16.71 -2.11 -6.96
CA TYR A 381 -16.34 -0.85 -6.29
C TYR A 381 -17.18 0.38 -6.68
N VAL A 382 -18.46 0.44 -6.31
CA VAL A 382 -19.35 1.57 -6.62
C VAL A 382 -18.78 2.86 -6.00
N ASP A 383 -18.53 3.87 -6.83
CA ASP A 383 -18.01 5.21 -6.48
C ASP A 383 -16.68 5.24 -5.70
N MET A 384 -15.95 4.13 -5.63
CA MET A 384 -14.67 4.01 -4.91
C MET A 384 -13.50 3.60 -5.81
N TYR A 385 -13.72 3.52 -7.12
CA TYR A 385 -12.68 3.11 -8.07
C TYR A 385 -11.44 4.01 -8.02
N GLU A 386 -11.62 5.32 -7.94
CA GLU A 386 -10.50 6.27 -7.88
C GLU A 386 -9.75 6.16 -6.54
N ASP A 387 -10.47 5.89 -5.45
CA ASP A 387 -9.88 5.68 -4.14
C ASP A 387 -9.07 4.39 -4.07
N LEU A 388 -9.58 3.29 -4.64
CA LEU A 388 -8.85 2.04 -4.76
C LEU A 388 -7.56 2.23 -5.58
N GLU A 389 -7.67 2.87 -6.76
CA GLU A 389 -6.53 3.15 -7.63
C GLU A 389 -5.48 3.98 -6.89
N ARG A 390 -5.91 5.05 -6.21
CA ARG A 390 -5.04 5.94 -5.41
C ARG A 390 -4.36 5.21 -4.26
N ILE A 391 -5.09 4.36 -3.52
CA ILE A 391 -4.56 3.61 -2.39
C ILE A 391 -3.54 2.57 -2.86
N VAL A 392 -3.88 1.76 -3.86
CA VAL A 392 -3.01 0.69 -4.37
C VAL A 392 -1.78 1.29 -5.04
N MET A 393 -1.94 2.36 -5.84
CA MET A 393 -0.81 3.08 -6.45
C MET A 393 0.08 3.75 -5.40
N GLY A 394 -0.51 4.37 -4.37
CA GLY A 394 0.23 4.93 -3.24
C GLY A 394 1.05 3.87 -2.49
N ARG A 395 0.47 2.68 -2.28
CA ARG A 395 1.19 1.54 -1.69
C ARG A 395 2.29 1.00 -2.61
N ALA A 396 2.00 0.81 -3.90
CA ALA A 396 2.98 0.36 -4.89
C ALA A 396 4.21 1.28 -4.97
N ARG A 397 4.03 2.60 -4.77
CA ARG A 397 5.11 3.60 -4.67
C ARG A 397 5.88 3.58 -3.35
N SER A 398 5.32 3.01 -2.28
CA SER A 398 5.96 2.96 -0.97
C SER A 398 6.73 1.66 -0.71
N VAL A 399 6.30 0.58 -1.35
CA VAL A 399 6.88 -0.77 -1.18
C VAL A 399 8.08 -0.97 -2.10
N ASP A 400 9.01 -1.83 -1.68
CA ASP A 400 10.17 -2.25 -2.47
C ASP A 400 9.74 -2.84 -3.83
N LEU A 401 10.45 -2.48 -4.88
CA LEU A 401 10.14 -2.82 -6.27
C LEU A 401 10.31 -4.31 -6.60
N MET A 402 11.19 -5.01 -5.88
CA MET A 402 11.50 -6.40 -6.17
C MET A 402 10.41 -7.38 -5.71
N GLU A 403 9.67 -7.05 -4.64
CA GLU A 403 8.56 -7.83 -4.08
C GLU A 403 7.17 -7.35 -4.54
N ASN A 404 7.12 -6.44 -5.52
CA ASN A 404 5.97 -5.58 -5.74
C ASN A 404 4.83 -6.27 -6.52
N ASN A 405 3.99 -7.04 -5.82
CA ASN A 405 2.76 -7.63 -6.36
C ASN A 405 1.68 -6.60 -6.71
N TYR A 406 1.81 -5.34 -6.25
CA TYR A 406 0.80 -4.29 -6.42
C TYR A 406 0.70 -3.79 -7.87
N TYR A 407 1.82 -3.59 -8.57
CA TYR A 407 1.79 -3.18 -9.98
C TYR A 407 1.19 -4.27 -10.87
N ASN A 408 1.56 -5.53 -10.63
CA ASN A 408 0.98 -6.69 -11.33
C ASN A 408 -0.54 -6.80 -11.09
N PHE A 409 -0.97 -6.58 -9.84
CA PHE A 409 -2.39 -6.51 -9.51
C PHE A 409 -3.09 -5.35 -10.24
N LEU A 410 -2.54 -4.14 -10.21
CA LEU A 410 -3.13 -2.99 -10.91
C LEU A 410 -3.25 -3.23 -12.42
N TYR A 411 -2.24 -3.82 -13.04
CA TYR A 411 -2.26 -4.18 -14.45
C TYR A 411 -3.39 -5.14 -14.77
N SER A 412 -3.46 -6.27 -14.05
CA SER A 412 -4.53 -7.26 -14.23
C SER A 412 -5.93 -6.70 -13.93
N PHE A 413 -6.05 -5.84 -12.91
CA PHE A 413 -7.29 -5.15 -12.57
C PHE A 413 -7.78 -4.24 -13.71
N HIS A 414 -6.89 -3.41 -14.27
CA HIS A 414 -7.25 -2.52 -15.38
C HIS A 414 -7.56 -3.29 -16.67
N ILE A 415 -6.88 -4.41 -16.94
CA ILE A 415 -7.20 -5.29 -18.07
C ILE A 415 -8.59 -5.88 -17.92
N ASN A 416 -8.93 -6.43 -16.75
CA ASN A 416 -10.24 -7.02 -16.51
C ASN A 416 -11.38 -6.00 -16.68
N LYS A 417 -11.14 -4.74 -16.30
CA LYS A 417 -12.11 -3.64 -16.49
C LYS A 417 -12.11 -3.05 -17.90
N GLY A 418 -11.22 -3.49 -18.79
CA GLY A 418 -11.10 -2.99 -20.18
C GLY A 418 -10.37 -1.65 -20.33
N ASN A 419 -9.79 -1.10 -19.26
CA ASN A 419 -9.08 0.18 -19.28
C ASN A 419 -7.61 0.01 -19.68
N MET A 420 -7.37 -0.37 -20.93
CA MET A 420 -6.03 -0.73 -21.44
C MET A 420 -5.00 0.42 -21.36
N ARG A 421 -5.44 1.67 -21.53
CA ARG A 421 -4.55 2.85 -21.42
C ARG A 421 -4.00 3.02 -19.99
N LYS A 422 -4.84 2.83 -18.97
CA LYS A 422 -4.41 2.89 -17.57
C LYS A 422 -3.52 1.70 -17.21
N ALA A 423 -3.84 0.51 -17.71
CA ALA A 423 -2.97 -0.67 -17.55
C ALA A 423 -1.56 -0.40 -18.08
N ALA A 424 -1.46 0.22 -19.26
CA ALA A 424 -0.18 0.60 -19.85
C ALA A 424 0.58 1.65 -19.01
N SER A 425 -0.10 2.70 -18.52
CA SER A 425 0.55 3.71 -17.68
C SER A 425 1.10 3.15 -16.37
N VAL A 426 0.42 2.17 -15.77
CA VAL A 426 0.88 1.50 -14.54
C VAL A 426 2.18 0.72 -14.79
N MET A 427 2.25 -0.06 -15.88
CA MET A 427 3.47 -0.80 -16.24
C MET A 427 4.61 0.12 -16.65
N TYR A 428 4.29 1.22 -17.33
CA TYR A 428 5.28 2.25 -17.67
C TYR A 428 5.85 2.93 -16.41
N GLU A 429 5.01 3.26 -15.44
CA GLU A 429 5.45 3.82 -14.16
C GLU A 429 6.37 2.86 -13.41
N GLN A 430 6.04 1.56 -13.38
CA GLN A 430 6.91 0.53 -12.81
C GLN A 430 8.27 0.49 -13.53
N ALA A 431 8.29 0.51 -14.86
CA ALA A 431 9.53 0.51 -15.65
C ALA A 431 10.40 1.75 -15.39
N MET A 432 9.79 2.93 -15.24
CA MET A 432 10.49 4.18 -14.90
C MET A 432 11.07 4.15 -13.49
N ARG A 433 10.36 3.55 -12.53
CA ARG A 433 10.86 3.45 -11.16
C ARG A 433 12.02 2.45 -11.06
N LEU A 434 11.93 1.31 -11.77
CA LEU A 434 13.03 0.36 -11.90
C LEU A 434 14.27 0.99 -12.55
N SER A 435 14.11 2.00 -13.41
CA SER A 435 15.25 2.68 -14.03
C SER A 435 16.04 3.57 -13.08
N GLN A 436 15.47 3.93 -11.91
CA GLN A 436 16.12 4.77 -10.91
C GLN A 436 16.86 3.96 -9.84
N GLU A 437 16.61 2.65 -9.75
CA GLU A 437 17.24 1.76 -8.79
C GLU A 437 18.62 1.28 -9.24
N SER A 438 19.35 0.62 -8.34
CA SER A 438 20.64 0.01 -8.66
C SER A 438 20.48 -1.05 -9.74
N HIS A 439 21.19 -0.88 -10.85
CA HIS A 439 21.03 -1.76 -12.00
C HIS A 439 21.59 -3.16 -11.72
N SER A 440 20.69 -4.15 -11.72
CA SER A 440 21.00 -5.58 -11.73
C SER A 440 20.40 -6.24 -12.97
N VAL A 441 20.91 -7.41 -13.36
CA VAL A 441 20.38 -8.16 -14.52
C VAL A 441 18.88 -8.44 -14.35
N ASP A 442 18.46 -8.80 -13.14
CA ASP A 442 17.06 -9.07 -12.83
C ASP A 442 16.18 -7.82 -12.96
N ILE A 443 16.66 -6.66 -12.49
CA ILE A 443 15.94 -5.38 -12.61
C ILE A 443 15.81 -4.96 -14.07
N ILE A 444 16.89 -5.06 -14.86
CA ILE A 444 16.87 -4.75 -16.31
C ILE A 444 15.91 -5.70 -17.03
N SER A 445 15.89 -6.99 -16.65
CA SER A 445 14.96 -7.97 -17.23
C SER A 445 13.50 -7.67 -16.91
N LYS A 446 13.19 -7.31 -15.66
CA LYS A 446 11.84 -6.88 -15.25
C LYS A 446 11.45 -5.58 -15.96
N GLN A 447 12.38 -4.65 -16.12
CA GLN A 447 12.14 -3.39 -16.83
C GLN A 447 11.75 -3.66 -18.30
N ALA A 448 12.48 -4.55 -18.99
CA ALA A 448 12.16 -4.97 -20.35
C ALA A 448 10.77 -5.62 -20.44
N GLN A 449 10.42 -6.50 -19.49
CA GLN A 449 9.09 -7.13 -19.41
C GLN A 449 7.97 -6.10 -19.17
N CYS A 450 8.18 -5.13 -18.27
CA CYS A 450 7.21 -4.08 -17.99
C CYS A 450 6.95 -3.20 -19.23
N LEU A 451 8.00 -2.81 -19.95
CA LEU A 451 7.86 -2.05 -21.19
C LEU A 451 7.18 -2.86 -22.29
N LEU A 452 7.49 -4.16 -22.41
CA LEU A 452 6.81 -5.02 -23.37
C LEU A 452 5.31 -5.16 -23.05
N ALA A 453 4.97 -5.37 -21.77
CA ALA A 453 3.58 -5.41 -21.31
C ALA A 453 2.85 -4.07 -21.56
N CYS A 454 3.54 -2.95 -21.37
CA CYS A 454 3.08 -1.62 -21.71
C CYS A 454 2.80 -1.49 -23.22
N ILE A 455 3.75 -1.83 -24.09
CA ILE A 455 3.60 -1.79 -25.55
C ILE A 455 2.40 -2.64 -25.99
N ASN A 456 2.27 -3.85 -25.43
CA ASN A 456 1.15 -4.74 -25.72
C ASN A 456 -0.20 -4.11 -25.32
N ALA A 457 -0.29 -3.54 -24.12
CA ALA A 457 -1.51 -2.89 -23.63
C ALA A 457 -1.88 -1.64 -24.46
N ILE A 458 -0.91 -0.80 -24.86
CA ILE A 458 -1.18 0.38 -25.69
C ILE A 458 -1.58 -0.02 -27.12
N ASN A 459 -1.02 -1.10 -27.67
CA ASN A 459 -1.39 -1.57 -29.00
C ASN A 459 -2.86 -2.00 -29.10
N LEU A 460 -3.45 -2.47 -28.00
CA LEU A 460 -4.87 -2.80 -27.90
C LEU A 460 -5.78 -1.56 -27.89
N VAL A 461 -5.23 -0.37 -27.64
CA VAL A 461 -5.96 0.90 -27.67
C VAL A 461 -6.04 1.42 -29.11
N SER A 462 -7.17 2.04 -29.47
CA SER A 462 -7.34 2.70 -30.76
C SER A 462 -6.25 3.76 -31.00
N GLU A 463 -5.83 3.93 -32.25
CA GLU A 463 -4.70 4.78 -32.63
C GLU A 463 -4.77 6.22 -32.10
N LYS A 464 -5.97 6.80 -31.97
CA LYS A 464 -6.18 8.17 -31.47
C LYS A 464 -5.82 8.37 -29.99
N TYR A 465 -5.86 7.32 -29.18
CA TYR A 465 -5.65 7.40 -27.73
C TYR A 465 -4.35 6.71 -27.29
N ARG A 466 -3.42 6.57 -28.24
CA ARG A 466 -2.21 5.77 -28.13
C ARG A 466 -1.04 6.55 -27.54
N TRP A 467 -1.26 7.13 -26.37
CA TRP A 467 -0.29 7.97 -25.69
C TRP A 467 -0.35 7.78 -24.17
N ILE A 468 0.80 7.96 -23.53
CA ILE A 468 0.97 7.92 -22.08
C ILE A 468 1.48 9.29 -21.61
N VAL A 469 1.10 9.66 -20.39
CA VAL A 469 1.55 10.88 -19.76
C VAL A 469 2.69 10.58 -18.80
N ARG A 470 3.80 11.30 -18.97
CA ARG A 470 4.94 11.28 -18.07
C ARG A 470 5.09 12.64 -17.38
N PRO A 471 5.27 12.68 -16.04
CA PRO A 471 5.75 13.88 -15.37
C PRO A 471 7.20 14.13 -15.79
N ALA A 472 7.46 15.19 -16.54
CA ALA A 472 8.81 15.63 -16.88
C ALA A 472 9.33 16.57 -15.78
N VAL A 473 10.50 16.25 -15.23
CA VAL A 473 11.21 17.15 -14.31
C VAL A 473 12.18 17.96 -15.16
N GLU A 474 11.95 19.26 -15.28
CA GLU A 474 12.93 20.17 -15.88
C GLU A 474 14.21 20.14 -15.03
N GLN A 475 15.35 19.81 -15.64
CA GLN A 475 16.63 20.24 -15.11
C GLN A 475 16.66 21.76 -15.21
N ASN A 476 16.79 22.43 -14.07
CA ASN A 476 16.78 23.88 -13.90
C ASN A 476 17.51 24.61 -15.04
N TYR A 477 16.77 25.26 -15.95
CA TYR A 477 17.30 26.40 -16.69
C TYR A 477 17.17 27.64 -15.79
N PRO A 478 18.26 28.32 -15.42
CA PRO A 478 18.19 29.53 -14.61
C PRO A 478 17.90 30.73 -15.52
N ASP A 479 16.68 30.85 -16.03
CA ASP A 479 16.28 32.06 -16.78
C ASP A 479 14.86 32.51 -16.39
N GLU A 480 14.79 33.45 -15.45
CA GLU A 480 14.37 34.83 -15.75
C GLU A 480 14.46 35.72 -14.51
N VAL A 481 14.97 36.92 -14.74
CA VAL A 481 15.26 37.99 -13.79
C VAL A 481 13.95 38.55 -13.20
N ASN A 482 13.85 38.55 -11.86
CA ASN A 482 12.86 39.22 -10.99
C ASN A 482 11.62 38.42 -10.50
N PRO A 483 11.76 37.59 -9.45
CA PRO A 483 10.62 37.26 -8.60
C PRO A 483 10.33 38.44 -7.64
N LYS A 484 9.14 39.05 -7.76
CA LYS A 484 8.65 40.04 -6.79
C LYS A 484 8.68 39.45 -5.37
N LYS A 485 9.58 39.97 -4.52
CA LYS A 485 9.76 39.55 -3.12
C LYS A 485 8.52 39.91 -2.28
N LYS A 486 7.66 38.93 -1.99
CA LYS A 486 6.68 39.04 -0.90
C LYS A 486 7.32 38.49 0.37
N ARG A 487 7.42 39.31 1.41
CA ARG A 487 7.93 38.94 2.74
C ARG A 487 6.80 38.39 3.59
N SER A 488 7.10 37.41 4.46
CA SER A 488 6.19 36.97 5.51
C SER A 488 6.06 38.07 6.60
N VAL A 489 5.06 37.95 7.47
CA VAL A 489 4.76 38.89 8.58
C VAL A 489 5.99 39.11 9.49
N ASP A 490 6.90 38.14 9.59
CA ASP A 490 8.16 38.20 10.37
C ASP A 490 9.39 38.67 9.57
N GLY A 491 9.23 39.21 8.36
CA GLY A 491 10.34 39.78 7.59
C GLY A 491 11.34 38.79 6.98
N LYS A 492 11.16 37.47 7.17
CA LYS A 492 11.98 36.43 6.51
C LYS A 492 11.57 36.23 5.04
N GLU A 493 12.56 36.14 4.15
CA GLU A 493 12.35 35.87 2.72
C GLU A 493 11.92 34.40 2.53
N VAL A 494 10.74 34.18 1.95
CA VAL A 494 10.24 32.83 1.59
C VAL A 494 10.58 32.58 0.12
N LEU A 495 11.60 31.76 -0.14
CA LEU A 495 11.94 31.29 -1.49
C LEU A 495 10.81 30.38 -2.01
N HIS A 496 9.95 30.90 -2.87
CA HIS A 496 8.94 30.10 -3.56
C HIS A 496 9.57 29.47 -4.81
N TYR A 497 10.05 28.24 -4.69
CA TYR A 497 10.37 27.42 -5.87
C TYR A 497 9.07 27.03 -6.55
N LYS A 498 8.63 27.79 -7.56
CA LYS A 498 7.57 27.34 -8.46
C LYS A 498 8.16 26.30 -9.41
N VAL A 499 8.17 25.03 -9.00
CA VAL A 499 8.40 23.92 -9.92
C VAL A 499 7.22 23.88 -10.89
N LYS A 500 7.44 24.35 -12.13
CA LYS A 500 6.47 24.12 -13.20
C LYS A 500 6.49 22.63 -13.50
N LYS A 501 5.42 21.92 -13.14
CA LYS A 501 5.26 20.51 -13.49
C LYS A 501 5.00 20.44 -14.99
N LEU A 502 6.02 20.12 -15.77
CA LEU A 502 5.86 19.84 -17.19
C LEU A 502 5.35 18.41 -17.37
N VAL A 503 4.46 18.26 -18.33
CA VAL A 503 3.78 17.00 -18.62
C VAL A 503 4.16 16.64 -20.05
N GLU A 504 4.90 15.55 -20.21
CA GLU A 504 5.32 15.03 -21.51
C GLU A 504 4.33 13.95 -21.96
N VAL A 505 3.92 14.02 -23.22
CA VAL A 505 3.04 13.04 -23.85
C VAL A 505 3.90 12.12 -24.71
N LEU A 506 3.97 10.85 -24.34
CA LEU A 506 4.78 9.84 -25.02
C LEU A 506 3.91 9.02 -25.96
N GLU A 507 4.35 8.88 -27.21
CA GLU A 507 3.73 7.98 -28.18
C GLU A 507 4.37 6.58 -28.13
N ILE A 508 3.75 5.61 -28.81
CA ILE A 508 4.33 4.26 -28.93
C ILE A 508 5.76 4.27 -29.47
N LYS A 509 6.08 5.19 -30.39
CA LYS A 509 7.42 5.25 -30.98
C LYS A 509 8.48 5.55 -29.93
N ASP A 510 8.16 6.41 -28.97
CA ASP A 510 9.08 6.80 -27.90
C ASP A 510 9.26 5.66 -26.91
N ILE A 511 8.17 4.99 -26.53
CA ILE A 511 8.21 3.81 -25.64
C ILE A 511 8.98 2.65 -26.29
N LYS A 512 8.85 2.46 -27.61
CA LYS A 512 9.64 1.47 -28.36
C LYS A 512 11.13 1.79 -28.35
N LYS A 513 11.51 3.06 -28.53
CA LYS A 513 12.92 3.47 -28.44
C LYS A 513 13.51 3.17 -27.06
N GLU A 514 12.78 3.47 -25.99
CA GLU A 514 13.21 3.13 -24.63
C GLU A 514 13.36 1.61 -24.45
N TYR A 515 12.41 0.83 -24.97
CA TYR A 515 12.49 -0.63 -24.94
C TYR A 515 13.74 -1.15 -25.66
N TRP A 516 14.05 -0.65 -26.85
CA TRP A 516 15.24 -1.07 -27.60
C TRP A 516 16.54 -0.76 -26.87
N LEU A 517 16.62 0.37 -26.15
CA LEU A 517 17.78 0.68 -25.30
C LEU A 517 17.93 -0.34 -24.16
N ILE A 518 16.82 -0.71 -23.52
CA ILE A 518 16.84 -1.64 -22.39
C ILE A 518 17.13 -3.07 -22.86
N ASP A 519 16.59 -3.49 -24.02
CA ASP A 519 16.93 -4.78 -24.64
C ASP A 519 18.43 -4.88 -24.95
N ALA A 520 19.01 -3.81 -25.50
CA ALA A 520 20.44 -3.73 -25.76
C ALA A 520 21.27 -3.79 -24.47
N ARG A 521 20.88 -3.05 -23.42
CA ARG A 521 21.52 -3.13 -22.09
C ARG A 521 21.40 -4.52 -21.48
N LEU A 522 20.26 -5.20 -21.66
CA LEU A 522 20.03 -6.56 -21.19
C LEU A 522 20.98 -7.54 -21.88
N LYS A 523 21.09 -7.48 -23.21
CA LYS A 523 22.02 -8.32 -23.98
C LYS A 523 23.46 -8.10 -23.55
N LEU A 524 23.86 -6.84 -23.34
CA LEU A 524 25.19 -6.47 -22.88
C LEU A 524 25.46 -6.98 -21.46
N SER A 525 24.50 -6.84 -20.53
CA SER A 525 24.61 -7.31 -19.15
C SER A 525 24.78 -8.82 -18.99
N LYS A 526 24.36 -9.60 -20.00
CA LYS A 526 24.59 -11.05 -20.04
C LYS A 526 26.02 -11.42 -20.45
N MET A 527 26.71 -10.54 -21.17
CA MET A 527 28.02 -10.81 -21.77
C MET A 527 29.17 -10.16 -20.99
N SER A 528 28.94 -8.99 -20.36
CA SER A 528 29.93 -8.27 -19.56
C SER A 528 29.56 -8.23 -18.08
N SER A 529 30.55 -8.38 -17.19
CA SER A 529 30.37 -8.22 -15.74
C SER A 529 30.23 -6.77 -15.27
N GLU A 530 30.61 -5.78 -16.09
CA GLU A 530 30.55 -4.34 -15.76
C GLU A 530 29.16 -3.73 -16.00
N ILE A 531 28.19 -4.09 -15.16
CA ILE A 531 26.78 -3.72 -15.33
C ILE A 531 26.49 -2.25 -15.00
N HIS A 532 27.27 -1.65 -14.09
CA HIS A 532 26.97 -0.31 -13.55
C HIS A 532 27.27 0.84 -14.51
N THR A 533 28.33 0.73 -15.31
CA THR A 533 28.72 1.74 -16.32
C THR A 533 27.79 1.70 -17.53
N VAL A 534 27.36 0.50 -17.92
CA VAL A 534 26.48 0.27 -19.07
C VAL A 534 25.07 0.80 -18.85
N ALA A 535 24.56 0.73 -17.63
CA ALA A 535 23.16 1.01 -17.38
C ALA A 535 22.79 2.52 -17.42
N GLN A 536 23.77 3.41 -17.20
CA GLN A 536 23.60 4.86 -17.32
C GLN A 536 24.04 5.43 -18.67
N SER A 537 24.59 4.60 -19.56
CA SER A 537 25.13 5.05 -20.84
C SER A 537 24.08 5.73 -21.73
N GLU A 538 24.49 6.83 -22.35
CA GLU A 538 23.74 7.48 -23.43
C GLU A 538 23.66 6.58 -24.67
N PRO A 539 22.68 6.77 -25.58
CA PRO A 539 22.55 5.92 -26.77
C PRO A 539 23.82 5.85 -27.62
N SER A 540 24.58 6.95 -27.74
CA SER A 540 25.85 7.03 -28.48
C SER A 540 26.96 6.20 -27.83
N GLU A 541 27.09 6.29 -26.51
CA GLU A 541 28.05 5.52 -25.71
C GLU A 541 27.70 4.03 -25.72
N LEU A 542 26.42 3.69 -25.57
CA LEU A 542 25.93 2.32 -25.62
C LEU A 542 26.26 1.65 -26.95
N ILE A 543 26.07 2.36 -28.07
CA ILE A 543 26.45 1.87 -29.40
C ILE A 543 27.95 1.57 -29.48
N ALA A 544 28.80 2.45 -28.94
CA ALA A 544 30.25 2.23 -28.93
C ALA A 544 30.65 1.02 -28.07
N VAL A 545 30.03 0.84 -26.90
CA VAL A 545 30.28 -0.32 -26.03
C VAL A 545 29.82 -1.61 -26.70
N LEU A 546 28.62 -1.64 -27.29
CA LEU A 546 28.12 -2.79 -28.04
C LEU A 546 29.06 -3.17 -29.20
N ALA A 547 29.57 -2.18 -29.92
CA ALA A 547 30.49 -2.40 -31.02
C ALA A 547 31.87 -2.92 -30.56
N ASN A 548 32.30 -2.59 -29.34
CA ASN A 548 33.52 -3.13 -28.73
C ASN A 548 33.34 -4.57 -28.24
N VAL A 549 32.18 -4.90 -27.65
CA VAL A 549 31.84 -6.26 -27.19
C VAL A 549 31.58 -7.22 -28.35
N GLY A 550 31.26 -6.70 -29.53
CA GLY A 550 31.03 -7.48 -30.75
C GLY A 550 29.56 -7.70 -31.09
N LEU A 551 28.63 -6.92 -30.51
CA LEU A 551 27.18 -6.99 -30.78
C LEU A 551 26.75 -6.00 -31.88
N TYR A 552 27.24 -6.23 -33.10
CA TYR A 552 27.12 -5.32 -34.24
C TYR A 552 25.70 -5.16 -34.78
N THR A 553 24.94 -6.25 -34.91
CA THR A 553 23.57 -6.21 -35.43
C THR A 553 22.64 -5.36 -34.55
N THR A 554 22.74 -5.50 -33.23
CA THR A 554 21.98 -4.69 -32.29
C THR A 554 22.44 -3.23 -32.27
N ALA A 555 23.74 -2.98 -32.41
CA ALA A 555 24.27 -1.62 -32.50
C ALA A 555 23.76 -0.91 -33.76
N LEU A 556 23.75 -1.59 -34.92
CA LEU A 556 23.22 -1.04 -36.17
C LEU A 556 21.71 -0.76 -36.09
N HIS A 557 20.93 -1.66 -35.47
CA HIS A 557 19.51 -1.42 -35.22
C HIS A 557 19.28 -0.16 -34.35
N LEU A 558 20.09 0.03 -33.31
CA LEU A 558 20.03 1.26 -32.50
C LEU A 558 20.43 2.50 -33.33
N CYS A 559 21.43 2.42 -34.20
CA CYS A 559 21.79 3.51 -35.09
C CYS A 559 20.60 3.93 -35.98
N GLU A 560 19.81 2.98 -36.47
CA GLU A 560 18.60 3.28 -37.27
C GLU A 560 17.51 3.97 -36.46
N GLU A 561 17.18 3.43 -35.29
CA GLU A 561 16.12 3.97 -34.42
C GLU A 561 16.44 5.37 -33.88
N PHE A 562 17.71 5.63 -33.54
CA PHE A 562 18.18 6.90 -33.01
C PHE A 562 18.74 7.85 -34.09
N LYS A 563 18.79 7.42 -35.36
CA LYS A 563 19.37 8.17 -36.50
C LYS A 563 20.82 8.60 -36.25
N ILE A 564 21.61 7.74 -35.60
CA ILE A 564 23.04 7.93 -35.34
C ILE A 564 23.85 7.35 -36.51
N SER A 565 25.05 7.87 -36.77
CA SER A 565 25.91 7.36 -37.84
C SER A 565 26.31 5.90 -37.60
N LYS A 566 26.16 5.07 -38.65
CA LYS A 566 26.53 3.63 -38.62
C LYS A 566 28.05 3.41 -38.79
N CYS A 567 28.80 4.45 -39.17
CA CYS A 567 30.22 4.35 -39.55
C CYS A 567 31.10 3.78 -38.42
N SER A 568 30.94 4.27 -37.19
CA SER A 568 31.76 3.84 -36.05
C SER A 568 31.66 2.34 -35.77
N VAL A 569 30.47 1.76 -35.95
CA VAL A 569 30.18 0.34 -35.72
C VAL A 569 30.85 -0.54 -36.77
N LEU A 570 30.85 -0.10 -38.04
CA LEU A 570 31.50 -0.84 -39.12
C LEU A 570 33.02 -0.66 -39.12
N GLU A 571 33.53 0.49 -38.66
CA GLU A 571 34.96 0.69 -38.45
C GLU A 571 35.51 -0.26 -37.37
N THR A 572 34.80 -0.43 -36.25
CA THR A 572 35.22 -1.39 -35.21
C THR A 572 35.14 -2.83 -35.72
N LEU A 573 34.08 -3.22 -36.44
CA LEU A 573 33.99 -4.54 -37.08
C LEU A 573 35.14 -4.78 -38.06
N SER A 574 35.50 -3.79 -38.88
CA SER A 574 36.62 -3.91 -39.82
C SER A 574 37.97 -4.09 -39.12
N SER A 575 38.14 -3.47 -37.95
CA SER A 575 39.34 -3.67 -37.13
C SER A 575 39.37 -5.05 -36.48
N GLN A 576 38.20 -5.59 -36.08
CA GLN A 576 38.11 -6.94 -35.52
C GLN A 576 38.30 -8.02 -36.58
N SER A 577 37.73 -7.88 -37.79
CA SER A 577 37.92 -8.84 -38.88
C SER A 577 39.39 -8.93 -39.32
N LEU A 578 40.09 -7.79 -39.33
CA LEU A 578 41.53 -7.75 -39.59
C LEU A 578 42.32 -8.46 -38.48
N ARG A 579 42.05 -8.14 -37.20
CA ARG A 579 42.70 -8.81 -36.06
C ARG A 579 42.50 -10.32 -36.07
N LEU A 580 41.31 -10.80 -36.42
CA LEU A 580 41.05 -12.24 -36.55
C LEU A 580 41.80 -12.91 -37.70
N SER A 581 42.21 -12.15 -38.71
CA SER A 581 43.02 -12.66 -39.82
C SER A 581 44.50 -12.77 -39.45
N GLU A 582 44.96 -11.98 -38.46
CA GLU A 582 46.33 -11.97 -37.96
C GLU A 582 46.54 -12.92 -36.77
N THR A 583 45.52 -13.07 -35.92
CA THR A 583 45.55 -13.91 -34.71
C THR A 583 44.29 -14.78 -34.63
N GLU A 584 44.47 -16.11 -34.61
CA GLU A 584 43.37 -17.05 -34.42
C GLU A 584 42.89 -17.00 -32.95
N ASN A 585 41.81 -16.28 -32.70
CA ASN A 585 41.13 -16.26 -31.40
C ASN A 585 39.96 -17.25 -31.41
N ASN A 586 40.01 -18.25 -30.55
CA ASN A 586 38.96 -19.28 -30.45
C ASN A 586 37.63 -18.70 -29.92
N ASP A 587 37.70 -17.66 -29.08
CA ASP A 587 36.55 -16.95 -28.51
C ASP A 587 35.79 -16.08 -29.54
N ALA A 588 36.30 -16.00 -30.77
CA ALA A 588 35.67 -15.22 -31.85
C ALA A 588 34.29 -15.77 -32.25
N TRP A 589 34.08 -17.07 -32.07
CA TRP A 589 32.80 -17.71 -32.41
C TRP A 589 31.66 -17.22 -31.52
N ASP A 590 31.92 -16.87 -30.27
CA ASP A 590 30.89 -16.45 -29.30
C ASP A 590 30.22 -15.15 -29.74
N TRP A 591 30.98 -14.14 -30.17
CA TRP A 591 30.42 -12.89 -30.65
C TRP A 591 29.88 -13.02 -32.10
N LEU A 592 30.48 -13.87 -32.95
CA LEU A 592 29.96 -14.13 -34.29
C LEU A 592 28.56 -14.74 -34.25
N ILE A 593 28.32 -15.75 -33.40
CA ILE A 593 27.00 -16.40 -33.27
C ILE A 593 25.93 -15.37 -32.86
N GLN A 594 26.27 -14.43 -31.97
CA GLN A 594 25.35 -13.39 -31.50
C GLN A 594 24.93 -12.38 -32.58
N ASN A 595 25.62 -12.36 -33.74
CA ASN A 595 25.28 -11.52 -34.89
C ASN A 595 24.46 -12.24 -35.98
N ASN A 596 23.78 -13.34 -35.62
CA ASN A 596 22.88 -14.08 -36.53
C ASN A 596 23.55 -14.56 -37.82
N VAL A 597 24.72 -15.19 -37.67
CA VAL A 597 25.57 -15.59 -38.79
C VAL A 597 25.16 -16.95 -39.41
N TYR A 598 24.02 -17.51 -39.00
CA TYR A 598 23.53 -18.83 -39.40
C TYR A 598 23.47 -19.06 -40.92
N ASP A 599 23.14 -18.03 -41.70
CA ASP A 599 23.09 -18.12 -43.16
C ASP A 599 24.49 -18.20 -43.82
N ILE A 600 25.54 -17.76 -43.11
CA ILE A 600 26.89 -17.53 -43.65
C ILE A 600 27.85 -18.69 -43.31
N VAL A 601 27.62 -19.37 -42.17
CA VAL A 601 28.49 -20.45 -41.65
C VAL A 601 28.61 -21.64 -42.62
N GLY A 602 27.60 -21.87 -43.48
CA GLY A 602 27.61 -22.98 -44.44
C GLY A 602 28.70 -22.91 -45.53
N CYS A 603 29.43 -21.80 -45.66
CA CYS A 603 30.31 -21.55 -46.80
C CYS A 603 31.82 -21.34 -46.46
N SER A 604 32.27 -21.44 -45.21
CA SER A 604 33.70 -21.30 -44.86
C SER A 604 34.05 -21.94 -43.51
N GLY A 605 35.23 -22.57 -43.41
CA GLY A 605 35.69 -23.24 -42.20
C GLY A 605 36.29 -22.34 -41.12
N ASN A 606 36.69 -21.10 -41.46
CA ASN A 606 37.45 -20.23 -40.56
C ASN A 606 36.64 -19.01 -40.09
N ALA A 607 36.80 -18.64 -38.81
CA ALA A 607 36.11 -17.50 -38.19
C ALA A 607 36.42 -16.15 -38.89
N ALA A 608 37.64 -15.99 -39.40
CA ALA A 608 38.05 -14.80 -40.14
C ALA A 608 37.22 -14.60 -41.43
N ASP A 609 37.05 -15.66 -42.24
CA ASP A 609 36.26 -15.59 -43.48
C ASP A 609 34.80 -15.26 -43.21
N VAL A 610 34.26 -15.83 -42.14
CA VAL A 610 32.90 -15.56 -41.67
C VAL A 610 32.76 -14.09 -41.24
N SER A 611 33.75 -13.53 -40.55
CA SER A 611 33.76 -12.12 -40.14
C SER A 611 33.83 -11.15 -41.33
N TRP A 612 34.61 -11.48 -42.38
CA TRP A 612 34.70 -10.67 -43.60
C TRP A 612 33.40 -10.69 -44.41
N ARG A 613 32.73 -11.85 -44.49
CA ARG A 613 31.41 -11.95 -45.12
C ARG A 613 30.32 -11.25 -44.31
N LEU A 614 30.42 -11.26 -42.98
CA LEU A 614 29.53 -10.48 -42.12
C LEU A 614 29.71 -8.97 -42.40
N LEU A 615 30.94 -8.48 -42.51
CA LEU A 615 31.22 -7.10 -42.90
C LEU A 615 30.66 -6.75 -44.29
N GLU A 616 30.83 -7.64 -45.27
CA GLU A 616 30.26 -7.49 -46.62
C GLU A 616 28.74 -7.38 -46.57
N ARG A 617 28.06 -8.30 -45.87
CA ARG A 617 26.59 -8.27 -45.73
C ARG A 617 26.11 -7.00 -45.02
N LEU A 618 26.69 -6.69 -43.87
CA LEU A 618 26.25 -5.54 -43.07
C LEU A 618 26.52 -4.20 -43.76
N THR A 619 27.59 -4.07 -44.55
CA THR A 619 27.84 -2.85 -45.33
C THR A 619 26.83 -2.70 -46.46
N LEU A 620 26.58 -3.76 -47.24
CA LEU A 620 25.67 -3.73 -48.37
C LEU A 620 24.20 -3.55 -47.95
N ASP A 621 23.75 -4.23 -46.89
CA ASP A 621 22.36 -4.18 -46.42
C ASP A 621 21.99 -2.81 -45.81
N ASN A 622 22.95 -2.14 -45.15
CA ASN A 622 22.69 -0.91 -44.41
C ASN A 622 22.89 0.37 -45.21
N GLU A 623 23.51 0.29 -46.37
CA GLU A 623 23.85 1.44 -47.19
C GLU A 623 22.81 1.68 -48.28
N LYS A 624 22.38 2.94 -48.41
CA LYS A 624 21.43 3.32 -49.46
C LYS A 624 22.11 3.19 -50.83
N GLU A 625 21.33 2.96 -51.88
CA GLU A 625 21.84 2.66 -53.22
C GLU A 625 22.78 3.75 -53.78
N GLU A 626 22.55 5.03 -53.45
CA GLU A 626 23.37 6.16 -53.93
C GLU A 626 24.42 6.66 -52.92
N SER A 627 24.44 6.14 -51.69
CA SER A 627 25.42 6.56 -50.68
C SER A 627 26.69 5.70 -50.74
N SER A 628 27.84 6.33 -50.44
CA SER A 628 29.16 5.70 -50.30
C SER A 628 29.77 5.89 -48.90
N GLU A 629 28.97 6.32 -47.92
CA GLU A 629 29.44 6.69 -46.58
C GLU A 629 30.01 5.50 -45.79
N LEU A 630 29.41 4.31 -45.91
CA LEU A 630 29.87 3.13 -45.16
C LEU A 630 31.07 2.48 -45.86
N HIS A 631 31.03 2.41 -47.20
CA HIS A 631 32.20 1.99 -48.00
C HIS A 631 33.42 2.88 -47.71
N LYS A 632 33.21 4.19 -47.60
CA LYS A 632 34.25 5.15 -47.21
C LYS A 632 34.82 4.87 -45.84
N ALA A 633 33.96 4.71 -44.83
CA ALA A 633 34.38 4.50 -43.45
C ALA A 633 35.21 3.22 -43.30
N VAL A 634 34.71 2.11 -43.84
CA VAL A 634 35.40 0.82 -43.83
C VAL A 634 36.70 0.88 -44.64
N GLY A 635 36.65 1.39 -45.87
CA GLY A 635 37.84 1.47 -46.73
C GLY A 635 38.93 2.37 -46.14
N LYS A 636 38.54 3.54 -45.61
CA LYS A 636 39.46 4.44 -44.89
C LYS A 636 40.07 3.72 -43.71
N LYS A 637 39.28 3.05 -42.87
CA LYS A 637 39.77 2.35 -41.67
C LYS A 637 40.76 1.24 -42.01
N LEU A 638 40.47 0.41 -43.01
CA LEU A 638 41.36 -0.66 -43.46
C LEU A 638 42.68 -0.12 -43.99
N LEU A 639 42.64 0.95 -44.79
CA LEU A 639 43.85 1.60 -45.31
C LEU A 639 44.68 2.27 -44.20
N HIS A 640 44.04 2.85 -43.17
CA HIS A 640 44.76 3.39 -42.01
C HIS A 640 45.46 2.29 -41.19
N LEU A 641 44.91 1.07 -41.18
CA LEU A 641 45.53 -0.10 -40.55
C LEU A 641 46.60 -0.76 -41.44
N GLY A 642 46.85 -0.23 -42.65
CA GLY A 642 47.83 -0.77 -43.59
C GLY A 642 47.36 -1.99 -44.38
N ALA A 643 46.10 -2.40 -44.26
CA ALA A 643 45.55 -3.58 -44.93
C ALA A 643 45.25 -3.32 -46.42
N PHE A 644 45.14 -4.39 -47.20
CA PHE A 644 44.61 -4.33 -48.57
C PHE A 644 43.08 -4.33 -48.56
N LEU A 645 42.47 -3.59 -49.49
CA LEU A 645 41.02 -3.55 -49.63
C LEU A 645 40.51 -4.88 -50.22
N PRO A 646 39.53 -5.56 -49.58
CA PRO A 646 38.95 -6.78 -50.11
C PRO A 646 38.37 -6.60 -51.51
N GLN A 647 38.40 -7.66 -52.33
CA GLN A 647 37.94 -7.58 -53.72
C GLN A 647 36.46 -7.19 -53.85
N TRP A 648 35.60 -7.67 -52.94
CA TRP A 648 34.19 -7.31 -52.94
C TRP A 648 34.01 -5.80 -52.72
N LEU A 649 34.75 -5.23 -51.76
CA LEU A 649 34.68 -3.80 -51.40
C LEU A 649 35.22 -2.93 -52.54
N MET A 650 36.30 -3.37 -53.20
CA MET A 650 36.83 -2.68 -54.38
C MET A 650 35.84 -2.67 -55.54
N ARG A 651 35.19 -3.80 -55.82
CA ARG A 651 34.20 -3.90 -56.90
C ARG A 651 32.96 -3.05 -56.60
N SER A 652 32.39 -3.18 -55.40
CA SER A 652 31.20 -2.41 -55.02
C SER A 652 31.47 -0.91 -54.94
N TYR A 653 32.64 -0.50 -54.45
CA TYR A 653 32.98 0.92 -54.31
C TYR A 653 33.34 1.57 -55.66
N LYS A 654 34.01 0.85 -56.58
CA LYS A 654 34.23 1.32 -57.97
C LYS A 654 32.89 1.63 -58.68
N MET A 655 31.87 0.83 -58.45
CA MET A 655 30.53 1.04 -59.02
C MET A 655 29.77 2.24 -58.45
N ARG A 656 29.99 2.55 -57.17
CA ARG A 656 29.26 3.60 -56.45
C ARG A 656 29.92 4.97 -56.60
N ASN A 657 31.20 5.07 -56.24
CA ASN A 657 31.92 6.34 -56.24
C ASN A 657 33.43 6.14 -56.43
N PRO A 658 33.89 6.00 -57.68
CA PRO A 658 35.30 5.74 -57.98
C PRO A 658 36.20 6.95 -57.69
N ALA A 659 35.67 8.17 -57.80
CA ALA A 659 36.43 9.39 -57.52
C ALA A 659 36.77 9.52 -56.03
N GLU A 660 35.83 9.16 -55.15
CA GLU A 660 36.08 9.13 -53.70
C GLU A 660 37.06 8.03 -53.32
N LEU A 661 36.92 6.83 -53.88
CA LEU A 661 37.85 5.72 -53.67
C LEU A 661 39.28 6.10 -54.05
N LEU A 662 39.48 6.72 -55.23
CA LEU A 662 40.78 7.18 -55.68
C LEU A 662 41.42 8.18 -54.69
N ARG A 663 40.62 9.12 -54.16
CA ARG A 663 41.09 10.09 -53.15
C ARG A 663 41.54 9.41 -51.87
N ILE A 664 40.81 8.40 -51.40
CA ILE A 664 41.14 7.71 -50.15
C ILE A 664 42.44 6.90 -50.32
N ILE A 665 42.57 6.13 -51.40
CA ILE A 665 43.78 5.34 -51.67
C ILE A 665 45.00 6.27 -51.80
N LEU A 666 44.87 7.37 -52.54
CA LEU A 666 45.92 8.37 -52.65
C LEU A 666 46.29 8.98 -51.29
N SER A 667 45.29 9.33 -50.45
CA SER A 667 45.55 9.87 -49.11
C SER A 667 46.23 8.87 -48.16
N SER A 668 46.15 7.57 -48.45
CA SER A 668 46.84 6.52 -47.68
C SER A 668 48.27 6.24 -48.12
N GLY A 669 48.77 6.93 -49.17
CA GLY A 669 50.13 6.78 -49.68
C GLY A 669 50.36 5.57 -50.60
N ARG A 670 49.30 4.82 -50.96
CA ARG A 670 49.36 3.63 -51.83
C ARG A 670 49.36 4.04 -53.31
N LEU A 671 50.48 4.62 -53.77
CA LEU A 671 50.60 5.25 -55.10
C LEU A 671 50.40 4.30 -56.29
N LEU A 672 50.87 3.05 -56.20
CA LEU A 672 50.74 2.07 -57.30
C LEU A 672 49.28 1.67 -57.51
N GLU A 673 48.55 1.31 -56.45
CA GLU A 673 47.13 0.98 -56.51
C GLU A 673 46.27 2.16 -56.97
N ALA A 674 46.61 3.38 -56.53
CA ALA A 674 45.94 4.58 -57.00
C ALA A 674 46.19 4.82 -58.50
N CYS A 675 47.39 4.53 -59.00
CA CYS A 675 47.73 4.65 -60.41
C CYS A 675 46.95 3.66 -61.28
N ASP A 676 46.94 2.38 -60.90
CA ASP A 676 46.19 1.35 -61.63
C ASP A 676 44.68 1.68 -61.64
N LEU A 677 44.12 2.12 -60.51
CA LEU A 677 42.71 2.51 -60.44
C LEU A 677 42.41 3.78 -61.26
N ALA A 678 43.32 4.76 -61.29
CA ALA A 678 43.17 5.96 -62.10
C ALA A 678 43.22 5.64 -63.60
N VAL A 679 44.13 4.76 -64.03
CA VAL A 679 44.22 4.29 -65.42
C VAL A 679 42.96 3.53 -65.81
N ASP A 680 42.51 2.57 -64.99
CA ASP A 680 41.26 1.83 -65.21
C ASP A 680 40.07 2.79 -65.31
N TYR A 681 40.02 3.82 -64.46
CA TYR A 681 38.92 4.78 -64.45
C TYR A 681 38.93 5.69 -65.69
N VAL A 682 40.10 6.15 -66.12
CA VAL A 682 40.26 6.91 -67.37
C VAL A 682 39.83 6.06 -68.57
N ASN A 683 40.26 4.80 -68.63
CA ASN A 683 39.89 3.87 -69.69
C ASN A 683 38.37 3.56 -69.70
N ALA A 684 37.75 3.40 -68.52
CA ALA A 684 36.31 3.21 -68.40
C ALA A 684 35.50 4.40 -68.93
N ILE A 685 35.99 5.61 -68.72
CA ILE A 685 35.36 6.82 -69.25
C ILE A 685 35.55 6.93 -70.78
N LEU A 686 36.70 6.46 -71.28
CA LEU A 686 37.00 6.34 -72.72
C LEU A 686 36.19 5.25 -73.44
N GLY A 687 35.62 4.28 -72.71
CA GLY A 687 34.73 3.25 -73.23
C GLY A 687 35.09 1.81 -72.86
N ASP A 688 36.25 1.60 -72.24
CA ASP A 688 36.77 0.27 -71.91
C ASP A 688 36.46 -0.10 -70.46
N GLY A 689 35.50 -1.00 -70.23
CA GLY A 689 35.17 -1.47 -68.88
C GLY A 689 34.20 -0.56 -68.10
N ILE A 690 33.29 0.10 -68.81
CA ILE A 690 32.22 0.98 -68.29
C ILE A 690 31.43 0.29 -67.15
N GLU A 691 31.16 -1.00 -67.30
CA GLU A 691 30.39 -1.83 -66.36
C GLU A 691 31.03 -1.96 -64.98
N TYR A 692 32.34 -1.72 -64.84
CA TYR A 692 33.05 -1.84 -63.56
C TYR A 692 33.02 -0.55 -62.72
N PHE A 693 32.58 0.57 -63.30
CA PHE A 693 32.62 1.90 -62.68
C PHE A 693 31.24 2.56 -62.52
N GLY A 694 30.16 1.81 -62.78
CA GLY A 694 28.77 2.28 -62.61
C GLY A 694 28.39 3.41 -63.57
N LEU A 695 29.18 3.65 -64.61
CA LEU A 695 28.94 4.69 -65.61
C LEU A 695 27.85 4.22 -66.58
N LYS A 696 26.86 5.07 -66.88
CA LYS A 696 25.75 4.70 -67.79
C LYS A 696 26.14 4.79 -69.26
N GLN A 697 27.06 5.69 -69.61
CA GLN A 697 27.53 5.93 -70.98
C GLN A 697 29.00 6.38 -70.94
N PRO A 698 29.79 6.07 -71.97
CA PRO A 698 31.14 6.62 -72.13
C PRO A 698 31.06 8.09 -72.58
N ILE A 699 32.21 8.75 -72.78
CA ILE A 699 32.23 10.11 -73.33
C ILE A 699 31.63 10.11 -74.75
N VAL A 700 30.39 10.56 -74.87
CA VAL A 700 29.67 10.72 -76.14
C VAL A 700 29.05 12.10 -76.18
N ALA A 701 29.07 12.74 -77.37
CA ALA A 701 28.55 14.08 -77.59
C ALA A 701 27.05 14.26 -77.24
N THR A 702 26.28 13.17 -77.23
CA THR A 702 24.84 13.14 -76.94
C THR A 702 24.49 12.70 -75.52
N GLY A 703 25.48 12.28 -74.73
CA GLY A 703 25.30 11.72 -73.39
C GLY A 703 25.33 12.76 -72.26
N VAL A 704 25.11 12.29 -71.03
CA VAL A 704 25.28 13.10 -69.81
C VAL A 704 26.78 13.35 -69.56
N PRO A 705 27.21 14.57 -69.18
CA PRO A 705 28.62 14.84 -68.93
C PRO A 705 29.15 14.02 -67.75
N VAL A 706 30.15 13.19 -68.00
CA VAL A 706 30.90 12.44 -66.98
C VAL A 706 32.12 13.27 -66.59
N TRP A 707 32.28 13.56 -65.30
CA TRP A 707 33.39 14.37 -64.79
C TRP A 707 34.43 13.49 -64.11
N LEU A 708 35.67 13.64 -64.57
CA LEU A 708 36.83 12.99 -63.99
C LEU A 708 37.46 13.90 -62.91
N PRO A 709 37.93 13.38 -61.76
CA PRO A 709 38.52 14.16 -60.69
C PRO A 709 39.94 14.60 -61.05
N PHE A 710 40.05 15.56 -61.98
CA PHE A 710 41.30 16.00 -62.58
C PHE A 710 42.34 16.41 -61.54
N ASN A 711 41.96 17.23 -60.56
CA ASN A 711 42.85 17.67 -59.48
C ASN A 711 43.45 16.49 -58.69
N THR A 712 42.71 15.39 -58.54
CA THR A 712 43.19 14.22 -57.79
C THR A 712 44.19 13.41 -58.63
N ILE A 713 43.98 13.33 -59.94
CA ILE A 713 44.93 12.70 -60.87
C ILE A 713 46.18 13.55 -61.07
N GLU A 714 46.04 14.88 -61.14
CA GLU A 714 47.19 15.79 -61.17
C GLU A 714 48.04 15.65 -59.90
N LEU A 715 47.40 15.58 -58.74
CA LEU A 715 48.12 15.36 -57.48
C LEU A 715 48.81 13.99 -57.48
N LEU A 716 48.15 12.93 -57.95
CA LEU A 716 48.78 11.61 -58.13
C LEU A 716 49.99 11.68 -59.07
N LEU A 717 49.90 12.41 -60.18
CA LEU A 717 51.02 12.60 -61.11
C LEU A 717 52.17 13.39 -60.48
N MET A 718 51.89 14.38 -59.63
CA MET A 718 52.92 15.10 -58.88
C MET A 718 53.63 14.18 -57.90
N GLU A 719 52.88 13.46 -57.06
CA GLU A 719 53.42 12.50 -56.08
C GLU A 719 54.24 11.38 -56.78
N LEU A 720 53.73 10.82 -57.88
CA LEU A 720 54.47 9.84 -58.68
C LEU A 720 55.74 10.42 -59.31
N LYS A 721 55.74 11.69 -59.72
CA LYS A 721 56.92 12.36 -60.29
C LYS A 721 57.99 12.61 -59.22
N GLU A 722 57.60 12.80 -57.97
CA GLU A 722 58.53 12.87 -56.85
C GLU A 722 59.05 11.48 -56.47
N ALA A 723 58.17 10.49 -56.30
CA ALA A 723 58.53 9.10 -56.00
C ALA A 723 59.41 8.45 -57.09
N MET A 724 59.24 8.84 -58.36
CA MET A 724 60.08 8.40 -59.48
C MET A 724 61.56 8.77 -59.31
N LYS A 725 61.87 9.81 -58.54
CA LYS A 725 63.26 10.20 -58.27
C LYS A 725 63.95 9.22 -57.31
N GLU A 726 63.17 8.52 -56.49
CA GLU A 726 63.64 7.61 -55.46
C GLU A 726 63.64 6.15 -55.97
N ASP A 727 62.57 5.74 -56.65
CA ASP A 727 62.35 4.35 -57.08
C ASP A 727 61.97 4.24 -58.56
N ASN A 728 62.67 3.35 -59.27
CA ASN A 728 62.52 3.16 -60.72
C ASN A 728 61.19 2.46 -61.12
N THR A 729 60.47 1.85 -60.16
CA THR A 729 59.17 1.19 -60.37
C THR A 729 58.06 2.17 -60.70
N TYR A 730 58.14 3.42 -60.22
CA TYR A 730 57.14 4.45 -60.46
C TYR A 730 57.25 5.10 -61.85
N VAL A 731 58.37 4.92 -62.55
CA VAL A 731 58.58 5.46 -63.92
C VAL A 731 57.56 4.90 -64.89
N GLU A 732 57.34 3.58 -64.85
CA GLU A 732 56.42 2.89 -65.76
C GLU A 732 54.97 3.30 -65.47
N SER A 733 54.59 3.34 -64.19
CA SER A 733 53.26 3.74 -63.73
C SER A 733 52.95 5.20 -64.07
N TYR A 734 53.89 6.12 -63.87
CA TYR A 734 53.75 7.53 -64.27
C TYR A 734 53.56 7.67 -65.79
N GLY A 735 54.36 6.93 -66.59
CA GLY A 735 54.25 6.92 -68.03
C GLY A 735 52.91 6.41 -68.54
N ARG A 736 52.36 5.36 -67.91
CA ARG A 736 51.03 4.80 -68.26
C ARG A 736 49.91 5.79 -67.95
N LEU A 737 49.88 6.37 -66.75
CA LEU A 737 48.86 7.33 -66.34
C LEU A 737 48.87 8.60 -67.18
N LYS A 738 50.07 9.14 -67.48
CA LYS A 738 50.20 10.34 -68.32
C LYS A 738 49.68 10.09 -69.74
N LYS A 739 50.02 8.95 -70.36
CA LYS A 739 49.50 8.57 -71.68
C LYS A 739 47.98 8.45 -71.69
N ALA A 740 47.40 7.79 -70.67
CA ALA A 740 45.96 7.65 -70.55
C ALA A 740 45.27 9.03 -70.38
N LEU A 741 45.86 9.93 -69.58
CA LEU A 741 45.34 11.28 -69.38
C LEU A 741 45.42 12.14 -70.65
N ASP A 742 46.54 12.08 -71.38
CA ASP A 742 46.71 12.81 -72.65
C ASP A 742 45.66 12.35 -73.69
N LEU A 743 45.45 11.04 -73.82
CA LEU A 743 44.39 10.46 -74.66
C LEU A 743 42.98 10.91 -74.24
N TYR A 744 42.74 10.99 -72.93
CA TYR A 744 41.48 11.53 -72.40
C TYR A 744 41.28 13.00 -72.76
N VAL A 745 42.30 13.84 -72.60
CA VAL A 745 42.20 15.27 -72.95
C VAL A 745 41.92 15.46 -74.44
N GLU A 746 42.62 14.74 -75.32
CA GLU A 746 42.39 14.79 -76.77
C GLU A 746 40.96 14.36 -77.14
N THR A 747 40.46 13.29 -76.55
CA THR A 747 39.11 12.76 -76.83
C THR A 747 38.01 13.68 -76.28
N VAL A 748 38.19 14.27 -75.10
CA VAL A 748 37.25 15.25 -74.52
C VAL A 748 37.18 16.51 -75.37
N VAL A 749 38.32 17.04 -75.84
CA VAL A 749 38.34 18.21 -76.74
C VAL A 749 37.54 17.90 -78.01
N ARG A 750 37.81 16.77 -78.66
CA ARG A 750 37.08 16.33 -79.86
C ARG A 750 35.57 16.18 -79.60
N VAL A 751 35.18 15.51 -78.53
CA VAL A 751 33.76 15.27 -78.21
C VAL A 751 33.05 16.57 -77.82
N SER A 752 33.75 17.52 -77.18
CA SER A 752 33.20 18.84 -76.88
C SER A 752 32.92 19.66 -78.15
N GLU A 753 33.80 19.60 -79.15
CA GLU A 753 33.58 20.22 -80.46
C GLU A 753 32.39 19.57 -81.18
N ASP A 754 32.29 18.24 -81.14
CA ASP A 754 31.18 17.50 -81.74
C ASP A 754 29.85 17.77 -81.04
N MET A 755 29.85 17.94 -79.72
CA MET A 755 28.66 18.34 -78.94
C MET A 755 28.18 19.75 -79.35
N VAL A 756 29.10 20.69 -79.54
CA VAL A 756 28.78 22.05 -80.02
C VAL A 756 28.19 21.98 -81.43
N ARG A 757 28.81 21.24 -82.35
CA ARG A 757 28.31 21.03 -83.72
C ARG A 757 26.93 20.35 -83.75
N PHE A 758 26.71 19.37 -82.89
CA PHE A 758 25.43 18.66 -82.76
C PHE A 758 24.32 19.58 -82.23
N LYS A 759 24.61 20.41 -81.22
CA LYS A 759 23.65 21.41 -80.72
C LYS A 759 23.33 22.49 -81.75
N VAL A 760 24.33 22.98 -82.48
CA VAL A 760 24.15 24.00 -83.53
C VAL A 760 23.33 23.44 -84.71
N SER A 761 23.59 22.20 -85.14
CA SER A 761 22.81 21.55 -86.20
C SER A 761 21.37 21.24 -85.79
N LYS A 762 21.13 20.83 -84.53
CA LYS A 762 19.77 20.63 -84.00
C LYS A 762 18.96 21.94 -83.98
N LEU A 763 19.57 23.04 -83.54
CA LEU A 763 18.93 24.37 -83.58
C LEU A 763 18.63 24.85 -85.02
N ALA A 764 19.48 24.50 -85.99
CA ALA A 764 19.24 24.83 -87.40
C ALA A 764 18.10 24.01 -88.04
N ILE A 765 17.76 22.84 -87.47
CA ILE A 765 16.63 21.99 -87.91
C ILE A 765 15.32 22.47 -87.30
N GLU A 766 15.31 22.86 -86.01
CA GLU A 766 14.13 23.41 -85.32
C GLU A 766 13.65 24.74 -85.93
N HIS A 767 14.53 25.54 -86.54
CA HIS A 767 14.15 26.76 -87.27
C HIS A 767 13.62 26.53 -88.71
N LYS A 768 13.63 25.29 -89.23
CA LYS A 768 13.17 24.97 -90.60
C LYS A 768 11.79 24.28 -90.67
N THR A 769 11.13 24.06 -89.53
CA THR A 769 9.75 23.56 -89.46
C THR A 769 8.82 24.71 -89.07
N PRO A 770 7.84 25.12 -89.92
CA PRO A 770 6.93 26.23 -89.64
C PRO A 770 5.98 25.96 -88.47
#